data_AF-A0A373GWN2-F1
#
_entry.id   AF-A0A373GWN2-F1
#
_cell.length_a   1.000
_cell.length_b   1.000
_cell.length_c   1.000
_cell.angle_alpha   90.00
_cell.angle_beta   90.00
_cell.angle_gamma   90.00
#
_symmetry.space_group_name_H-M   'P 1'
#
loop_
_entity.id
_entity.type
_entity.pdbx_description
1 polymer ?
#
loop_
_entity_poly.entity_id
_entity_poly.type
_entity_poly.pdbx_seq_one_letter_code
_entity_poly.pdbx_strand_id
1 'polypeptide(L)'
;MEQLLNGRFEYEVPHLLLSETEVALTLDEGQNFRGELNIGAEDGRRVKGIVTTDHQRIVLAKNQFQGTASTIEYGVDTSGLKAGDEICGNITVSSNLEERCVRVHVSIAGKTMNISGQEIHSLADFVHLASHDFGAAYRFFVKKEFARLLQKEAPEQMALYQGLSHKPVTFQHLEEFLVALGQKEPVMLSAEQPEKTVLTVDQPRKETLYLYKNTWGYVRMEIEVQGDFLEVEKKVVTSEDFIGSVYGVEYIIHQEKIGNGRHYGRITVRQGKQELRFELEVTNSEKHVTSRKNTERDRQITAIARGYLDLAVHKRDYRTWYQDTWEAIEQFEKAGGDMAWVTLGKAWLYESHEETGKARETLSYVKEHQELLDTAEKKGAYLYLAWKLKMEVGHTELVSRLGTLMRQESASYFLLKLAIDADDSWQQSLTRQLYAMELCYECGCKSPLLYLDAAQLYLRQEGQLRRISPFTVQVLKFAQKEGILSGELLKRAAYLTETMKTFDENVYQILTAGYERFPSDEVLEAICKLVMKGRPVRKEYFTWYAKAVERNIRITRLYEYYIETMDASFDEVLPQVIRMYFSYSNTLAGQKKALIYANVIKNREKDRHTFQSYRPAMEVFTARQIQKGRMNREYAALYRTFLKKPEDPDSAKAIANVLFTHHVTCENPKITRVIVCHPAMAGETSYPMTERGAYIRLYGKKARILLEDEQRRRYAVTETCRVEPLFMDKELARACGGFAIENPGLLLHLCGEQEEEMQLTAENLAWYQQAARTSAFSSAYRKTVRQKLLEYYLAHPDERETEAAVAELEDSAYAKVDRISTIELLVRYGRYSRAFALTDRYGYEKIPVSCLFRLAHAMILEKEFTEDEELLYLASYVVKQGIYDEIVLCYLRDYFTGSIEDMCSLWDKIRGFQMESDKLEERILTWSVFVRSHPKWEQEMLESYIRQSGKEHVILAYLTYLAIGYFMDGKQLSDQMFDYLDRAWKQGWELDEICRFAMLKHLSTKPQLSEEEEKEAHTLLLAFTKQGLRFAFYKDLPEHLTEGFQIGDRMFIEERQRAEAKVTIHYRTNAEETWKSEPMRNMYQGIFVKEFLLFYGEKMEYYLTFTNRQGEGKTEVKTVSMTGEPKAGRTRYQLLNQMKAARAAGDSEKAEEAFRKYLQQEALVRNCFALVEEKKQQEDTTWNRKI
;
A
#
# COMPACT_ATOMS: atom_id res chain seq x y z
N MET A 1 33.40 -39.72 28.82
CA MET A 1 34.75 -39.89 29.41
C MET A 1 34.73 -40.84 30.60
N GLU A 2 34.02 -40.56 31.70
CA GLU A 2 34.00 -41.48 32.87
C GLU A 2 33.59 -42.93 32.54
N GLN A 3 32.64 -43.15 31.62
CA GLN A 3 32.28 -44.51 31.20
C GLN A 3 33.46 -45.24 30.52
N LEU A 4 34.22 -44.54 29.67
CA LEU A 4 35.41 -45.10 29.01
C LEU A 4 36.54 -45.38 30.00
N LEU A 5 36.79 -44.46 30.93
CA LEU A 5 37.80 -44.64 31.99
C LEU A 5 37.48 -45.82 32.92
N ASN A 6 36.20 -46.18 33.05
CA ASN A 6 35.74 -47.34 33.81
C ASN A 6 35.60 -48.61 32.96
N GLY A 7 36.22 -48.66 31.78
CA GLY A 7 36.21 -49.83 30.88
C GLY A 7 34.85 -50.15 30.24
N ARG A 8 33.89 -49.21 30.28
CA ARG A 8 32.55 -49.37 29.68
C ARG A 8 32.53 -48.71 28.31
N PHE A 9 32.85 -49.49 27.28
CA PHE A 9 32.78 -49.09 25.88
C PHE A 9 32.01 -50.13 25.06
N GLU A 10 31.19 -49.66 24.12
CA GLU A 10 30.43 -50.50 23.19
C GLU A 10 31.13 -50.56 21.84
N TYR A 11 31.52 -51.77 21.43
CA TYR A 11 32.34 -52.02 20.24
C TYR A 11 31.63 -51.68 18.91
N GLU A 12 30.39 -52.16 18.73
CA GLU A 12 29.55 -51.82 17.59
C GLU A 12 28.44 -50.86 18.05
N VAL A 13 28.42 -49.66 17.46
CA VAL A 13 27.32 -48.70 17.62
C VAL A 13 26.47 -48.65 16.34
N PRO A 14 25.14 -48.53 16.47
CA PRO A 14 24.24 -48.35 15.34
C PRO A 14 24.50 -47.02 14.63
N HIS A 15 24.10 -46.93 13.37
CA HIS A 15 24.13 -45.65 12.66
C HIS A 15 23.11 -44.66 13.20
N LEU A 16 23.44 -43.38 13.08
CA LEU A 16 22.51 -42.30 13.37
C LEU A 16 21.54 -42.16 12.20
N LEU A 17 20.25 -42.27 12.50
CA LEU A 17 19.16 -42.01 11.56
C LEU A 17 18.75 -40.54 11.66
N LEU A 18 18.78 -39.87 10.51
CA LEU A 18 18.26 -38.52 10.32
C LEU A 18 17.07 -38.59 9.35
N SER A 19 16.02 -37.81 9.59
CA SER A 19 14.89 -37.73 8.65
C SER A 19 15.29 -37.18 7.28
N GLU A 20 16.28 -36.28 7.27
CA GLU A 20 16.74 -35.58 6.07
C GLU A 20 18.27 -35.46 6.11
N THR A 21 18.91 -35.60 4.94
CA THR A 21 20.36 -35.38 4.77
C THR A 21 20.67 -34.05 4.06
N GLU A 22 19.66 -33.48 3.39
CA GLU A 22 19.73 -32.20 2.70
C GLU A 22 18.35 -31.53 2.75
N VAL A 23 18.34 -30.23 3.03
CA VAL A 23 17.18 -29.35 3.06
C VAL A 23 17.33 -28.35 1.91
N ALA A 24 16.58 -28.57 0.83
CA ALA A 24 16.53 -27.65 -0.30
C ALA A 24 15.17 -26.93 -0.34
N LEU A 25 15.17 -25.61 -0.16
CA LEU A 25 13.94 -24.81 -0.06
C LEU A 25 13.96 -23.64 -1.04
N THR A 26 12.79 -23.31 -1.58
CA THR A 26 12.54 -22.06 -2.31
C THR A 26 11.49 -21.27 -1.56
N LEU A 27 11.85 -20.10 -1.05
CA LEU A 27 10.98 -19.24 -0.21
C LEU A 27 10.73 -17.91 -0.91
N ASP A 28 9.54 -17.34 -0.72
CA ASP A 28 9.26 -15.97 -1.20
C ASP A 28 10.03 -14.92 -0.38
N GLU A 29 10.32 -13.77 -1.01
CA GLU A 29 10.91 -12.61 -0.32
C GLU A 29 10.13 -12.24 0.97
N GLY A 30 10.81 -12.33 2.12
CA GLY A 30 10.28 -12.03 3.45
C GLY A 30 9.46 -13.16 4.09
N GLN A 31 9.47 -14.38 3.54
CA GLN A 31 8.85 -15.56 4.13
C GLN A 31 9.86 -16.35 4.96
N ASN A 32 9.70 -16.35 6.28
CA ASN A 32 10.47 -17.24 7.16
C ASN A 32 9.93 -18.67 7.11
N PHE A 33 10.82 -19.64 7.33
CA PHE A 33 10.50 -21.06 7.34
C PHE A 33 10.79 -21.68 8.70
N ARG A 34 10.01 -22.69 9.08
CA ARG A 34 10.24 -23.53 10.25
C ARG A 34 10.15 -24.99 9.82
N GLY A 35 11.18 -25.76 10.13
CA GLY A 35 11.28 -27.18 9.84
C GLY A 35 11.61 -27.99 11.09
N GLU A 36 11.57 -29.30 10.95
CA GLU A 36 11.82 -30.26 12.01
C GLU A 36 12.78 -31.36 11.50
N LEU A 37 13.86 -31.60 12.23
CA LEU A 37 14.81 -32.66 11.98
C LEU A 37 14.63 -33.77 13.02
N ASN A 38 14.26 -34.97 12.58
CA ASN A 38 14.11 -36.12 13.47
C ASN A 38 15.42 -36.90 13.54
N ILE A 39 15.82 -37.23 14.77
CA ILE A 39 17.07 -37.90 15.11
C ILE A 39 16.75 -39.18 15.90
N GLY A 40 17.32 -40.30 15.48
CA GLY A 40 17.17 -41.59 16.15
C GLY A 40 18.36 -42.52 15.90
N ALA A 41 18.37 -43.67 16.58
CA ALA A 41 19.33 -44.74 16.33
C ALA A 41 18.67 -45.85 15.50
N GLU A 42 19.45 -46.51 14.65
CA GLU A 42 18.98 -47.64 13.84
C GLU A 42 18.34 -48.78 14.65
N ASP A 43 18.84 -49.02 15.86
CA ASP A 43 18.34 -50.08 16.75
C ASP A 43 17.35 -49.58 17.84
N GLY A 44 16.90 -48.32 17.74
CA GLY A 44 15.91 -47.73 18.64
C GLY A 44 16.43 -47.37 20.04
N ARG A 45 17.75 -47.45 20.29
CA ARG A 45 18.33 -47.02 21.58
C ARG A 45 18.20 -45.52 21.80
N ARG A 46 18.43 -45.09 23.05
CA ARG A 46 18.49 -43.66 23.38
C ARG A 46 19.77 -43.04 22.82
N VAL A 47 19.60 -41.94 22.08
CA VAL A 47 20.67 -41.08 21.58
C VAL A 47 20.68 -39.80 22.41
N LYS A 48 21.87 -39.28 22.68
CA LYS A 48 22.10 -37.95 23.24
C LYS A 48 23.14 -37.21 22.42
N GLY A 49 22.99 -35.90 22.30
CA GLY A 49 23.90 -35.10 21.50
C GLY A 49 23.56 -33.62 21.52
N ILE A 50 24.32 -32.88 20.72
CA ILE A 50 24.07 -31.46 20.45
C ILE A 50 23.89 -31.23 18.95
N VAL A 51 23.24 -30.13 18.64
CA VAL A 51 23.09 -29.63 17.28
C VAL A 51 23.63 -28.22 17.21
N THR A 52 24.48 -27.97 16.22
CA THR A 52 25.09 -26.65 15.95
C THR A 52 24.83 -26.25 14.50
N THR A 53 24.88 -24.95 14.22
CA THR A 53 24.81 -24.38 12.88
C THR A 53 26.08 -23.61 12.57
N ASP A 54 26.49 -23.54 11.30
CA ASP A 54 27.60 -22.70 10.85
C ASP A 54 27.14 -21.38 10.21
N HIS A 55 25.83 -21.10 10.19
CA HIS A 55 25.25 -19.92 9.57
C HIS A 55 24.18 -19.27 10.46
N GLN A 56 24.34 -17.96 10.68
CA GLN A 56 23.44 -17.11 11.46
C GLN A 56 21.95 -17.21 11.08
N ARG A 57 21.65 -17.45 9.80
CA ARG A 57 20.29 -17.48 9.24
C ARG A 57 19.52 -18.76 9.58
N ILE A 58 20.24 -19.79 10.02
CA ILE A 58 19.68 -21.09 10.38
C ILE A 58 19.60 -21.14 11.91
N VAL A 59 18.42 -20.89 12.45
CA VAL A 59 18.23 -20.73 13.91
C VAL A 59 17.74 -22.04 14.51
N LEU A 60 18.37 -22.50 15.58
CA LEU A 60 17.98 -23.72 16.30
C LEU A 60 17.12 -23.34 17.51
N ALA A 61 15.95 -23.99 17.68
CA ALA A 61 15.12 -23.75 18.86
C ALA A 61 15.74 -24.35 20.14
N LYS A 62 16.43 -25.48 20.00
CA LYS A 62 17.20 -26.15 21.05
C LYS A 62 18.44 -26.79 20.43
N ASN A 63 19.57 -26.63 21.10
CA ASN A 63 20.86 -27.16 20.67
C ASN A 63 21.24 -28.49 21.36
N GLN A 64 20.42 -29.02 22.28
CA GLN A 64 20.67 -30.27 22.98
C GLN A 64 19.48 -31.23 22.84
N PHE A 65 19.75 -32.52 22.68
CA PHE A 65 18.72 -33.56 22.62
C PHE A 65 19.11 -34.82 23.37
N GLN A 66 18.09 -35.52 23.87
CA GLN A 66 18.22 -36.84 24.48
C GLN A 66 16.89 -37.60 24.37
N GLY A 67 16.91 -38.79 23.79
CA GLY A 67 15.70 -39.60 23.61
C GLY A 67 15.91 -40.79 22.68
N THR A 68 14.92 -41.69 22.59
CA THR A 68 14.91 -42.78 21.59
C THR A 68 14.59 -42.26 20.19
N ALA A 69 13.71 -41.26 20.11
CA ALA A 69 13.48 -40.41 18.96
C ALA A 69 13.42 -38.97 19.48
N SER A 70 14.20 -38.08 18.88
CA SER A 70 14.23 -36.65 19.24
C SER A 70 13.93 -35.82 18.01
N THR A 71 13.16 -34.75 18.18
CA THR A 71 12.86 -33.80 17.11
C THR A 71 13.51 -32.47 17.45
N ILE A 72 14.32 -31.96 16.52
CA ILE A 72 14.97 -30.65 16.61
C ILE A 72 14.26 -29.70 15.66
N GLU A 73 13.67 -28.66 16.21
CA GLU A 73 13.05 -27.61 15.42
C GLU A 73 14.13 -26.60 14.99
N TYR A 74 14.15 -26.27 13.70
CA TYR A 74 15.01 -25.23 13.14
C TYR A 74 14.19 -24.23 12.33
N GLY A 75 14.71 -23.01 12.21
CA GLY A 75 14.12 -21.93 11.43
C GLY A 75 15.10 -21.38 10.41
N VAL A 76 14.57 -20.83 9.33
CA VAL A 76 15.35 -20.04 8.37
C VAL A 76 14.81 -18.62 8.40
N ASP A 77 15.64 -17.68 8.84
CA ASP A 77 15.33 -16.26 8.79
C ASP A 77 15.68 -15.67 7.42
N THR A 78 14.71 -15.04 6.77
CA THR A 78 14.90 -14.42 5.44
C THR A 78 14.92 -12.89 5.51
N SER A 79 14.97 -12.33 6.72
CA SER A 79 14.87 -10.89 6.96
C SER A 79 15.94 -10.08 6.24
N GLY A 80 15.52 -9.27 5.26
CA GLY A 80 16.43 -8.40 4.51
C GLY A 80 17.04 -9.01 3.25
N LEU A 81 16.72 -10.27 2.94
CA LEU A 81 17.08 -10.90 1.67
C LEU A 81 16.12 -10.47 0.56
N LYS A 82 16.63 -10.39 -0.67
CA LYS A 82 15.90 -10.06 -1.89
C LYS A 82 15.80 -11.27 -2.80
N ALA A 83 14.88 -11.22 -3.77
CA ALA A 83 14.80 -12.24 -4.81
C ALA A 83 16.17 -12.43 -5.51
N GLY A 84 16.60 -13.69 -5.61
CA GLY A 84 17.92 -14.08 -6.11
C GLY A 84 19.02 -14.22 -5.05
N ASP A 85 18.75 -13.91 -3.79
CA ASP A 85 19.66 -14.24 -2.68
C ASP A 85 19.58 -15.73 -2.31
N GLU A 86 20.70 -16.27 -1.83
CA GLU A 86 20.84 -17.67 -1.41
C GLU A 86 21.40 -17.75 0.00
N ILE A 87 20.92 -18.73 0.78
CA ILE A 87 21.46 -19.12 2.08
C ILE A 87 22.03 -20.53 1.94
N CYS A 88 23.31 -20.70 2.26
CA CYS A 88 24.03 -21.97 2.20
C CYS A 88 24.74 -22.21 3.53
N GLY A 89 24.23 -23.13 4.34
CA GLY A 89 24.82 -23.50 5.63
C GLY A 89 24.58 -24.97 5.97
N ASN A 90 25.05 -25.39 7.14
CA ASN A 90 24.97 -26.76 7.61
C ASN A 90 24.42 -26.82 9.03
N ILE A 91 23.59 -27.82 9.30
CA ILE A 91 23.19 -28.23 10.64
C ILE A 91 24.02 -29.47 11.00
N THR A 92 24.93 -29.34 11.95
CA THR A 92 25.79 -30.44 12.43
C THR A 92 25.16 -31.08 13.65
N VAL A 93 24.92 -32.38 13.57
CA VAL A 93 24.42 -33.22 14.66
C VAL A 93 25.58 -34.03 15.23
N SER A 94 26.04 -33.65 16.42
CA SER A 94 27.14 -34.32 17.14
C SER A 94 26.55 -35.18 18.26
N SER A 95 26.43 -36.49 18.02
CA SER A 95 25.77 -37.44 18.93
C SER A 95 26.75 -38.43 19.56
N ASN A 96 26.33 -39.19 20.57
CA ASN A 96 27.14 -40.25 21.17
C ASN A 96 27.37 -41.50 20.27
N LEU A 97 26.85 -41.48 19.03
CA LEU A 97 26.98 -42.54 18.03
C LEU A 97 27.95 -42.14 16.92
N GLU A 98 27.65 -41.05 16.24
CA GLU A 98 28.43 -40.45 15.15
C GLU A 98 28.11 -38.95 15.04
N GLU A 99 28.93 -38.22 14.27
CA GLU A 99 28.69 -36.85 13.83
C GLU A 99 28.19 -36.85 12.37
N ARG A 100 27.12 -36.12 12.07
CA ARG A 100 26.59 -35.94 10.71
C ARG A 100 26.20 -34.49 10.43
N CYS A 101 26.36 -34.07 9.19
CA CYS A 101 25.93 -32.76 8.72
C CYS A 101 24.72 -32.87 7.79
N VAL A 102 23.73 -32.00 8.00
CA VAL A 102 22.59 -31.79 7.10
C VAL A 102 22.80 -30.47 6.38
N ARG A 103 22.93 -30.52 5.05
CA ARG A 103 23.13 -29.31 4.24
C ARG A 103 21.81 -28.57 4.09
N VAL A 104 21.81 -27.25 4.31
CA VAL A 104 20.66 -26.37 4.14
C VAL A 104 20.95 -25.38 3.01
N HIS A 105 20.17 -25.47 1.94
CA HIS A 105 20.22 -24.60 0.77
C HIS A 105 18.87 -23.94 0.56
N VAL A 106 18.81 -22.61 0.67
CA VAL A 106 17.57 -21.84 0.51
C VAL A 106 17.75 -20.78 -0.56
N SER A 107 16.90 -20.80 -1.59
CA SER A 107 16.85 -19.79 -2.66
C SER A 107 15.64 -18.86 -2.46
N ILE A 108 15.83 -17.55 -2.53
CA ILE A 108 14.74 -16.58 -2.40
C ILE A 108 14.12 -16.26 -3.77
N ALA A 109 12.85 -16.59 -3.94
CA ALA A 109 12.07 -16.32 -5.15
C ALA A 109 11.34 -14.96 -5.06
N GLY A 110 11.09 -14.37 -6.22
CA GLY A 110 10.23 -13.19 -6.34
C GLY A 110 8.77 -13.57 -6.15
N LYS A 111 8.05 -12.79 -5.34
CA LYS A 111 6.65 -13.07 -4.99
C LYS A 111 5.74 -13.10 -6.23
N THR A 112 5.11 -14.23 -6.52
CA THR A 112 4.10 -14.35 -7.59
C THR A 112 2.73 -13.86 -7.09
N MET A 113 1.93 -13.28 -7.98
CA MET A 113 0.62 -12.71 -7.64
C MET A 113 -0.49 -13.44 -8.40
N ASN A 114 -1.27 -14.26 -7.69
CA ASN A 114 -2.41 -14.98 -8.26
C ASN A 114 -3.73 -14.37 -7.76
N ILE A 115 -4.60 -13.98 -8.69
CA ILE A 115 -5.95 -13.46 -8.39
C ILE A 115 -6.96 -14.18 -9.27
N SER A 116 -7.95 -14.82 -8.66
CA SER A 116 -9.03 -15.55 -9.35
C SER A 116 -8.53 -16.64 -10.32
N GLY A 117 -7.36 -17.25 -10.06
CA GLY A 117 -6.80 -18.30 -10.90
C GLY A 117 -6.00 -17.81 -12.10
N GLN A 118 -5.86 -16.48 -12.29
CA GLN A 118 -4.96 -15.87 -13.27
C GLN A 118 -3.77 -15.23 -12.54
N GLU A 119 -2.57 -15.50 -13.03
CA GLU A 119 -1.36 -14.81 -12.59
C GLU A 119 -1.26 -13.48 -13.33
N ILE A 120 -1.16 -12.37 -12.59
CA ILE A 120 -1.00 -11.04 -13.16
C ILE A 120 0.46 -10.66 -13.03
N HIS A 121 1.20 -10.68 -14.15
CA HIS A 121 2.62 -10.37 -14.16
C HIS A 121 2.91 -8.94 -14.63
N SER A 122 1.98 -8.36 -15.39
CA SER A 122 2.16 -7.06 -16.05
C SER A 122 0.91 -6.16 -16.01
N LEU A 123 1.09 -4.89 -16.36
CA LEU A 123 0.01 -3.94 -16.58
C LEU A 123 -0.88 -4.35 -17.76
N ALA A 124 -0.32 -5.03 -18.76
CA ALA A 124 -1.09 -5.57 -19.89
C ALA A 124 -2.06 -6.66 -19.43
N ASP A 125 -1.63 -7.55 -18.54
CA ASP A 125 -2.49 -8.59 -17.95
C ASP A 125 -3.63 -7.96 -17.13
N PHE A 126 -3.34 -6.86 -16.42
CA PHE A 126 -4.36 -6.10 -15.70
C PHE A 126 -5.39 -5.45 -16.63
N VAL A 127 -4.95 -4.84 -17.74
CA VAL A 127 -5.86 -4.26 -18.74
C VAL A 127 -6.73 -5.35 -19.38
N HIS A 128 -6.15 -6.52 -19.66
CA HIS A 128 -6.88 -7.69 -20.15
C HIS A 128 -7.91 -8.19 -19.12
N LEU A 129 -7.56 -8.25 -17.83
CA LEU A 129 -8.51 -8.56 -16.76
C LEU A 129 -9.64 -7.52 -16.72
N ALA A 130 -9.33 -6.23 -16.84
CA ALA A 130 -10.32 -5.16 -16.78
C ALA A 130 -11.32 -5.21 -17.95
N SER A 131 -10.90 -5.65 -19.15
CA SER A 131 -11.78 -5.77 -20.30
C SER A 131 -12.74 -6.96 -20.21
N HIS A 132 -12.36 -8.03 -19.51
CA HIS A 132 -13.18 -9.24 -19.34
C HIS A 132 -14.01 -9.24 -18.04
N ASP A 133 -13.42 -8.83 -16.92
CA ASP A 133 -14.07 -8.72 -15.60
C ASP A 133 -13.62 -7.43 -14.88
N PHE A 134 -14.35 -6.35 -15.16
CA PHE A 134 -14.11 -5.04 -14.55
C PHE A 134 -14.24 -5.06 -13.01
N GLY A 135 -15.07 -5.95 -12.46
CA GLY A 135 -15.26 -6.12 -11.03
C GLY A 135 -14.05 -6.76 -10.35
N ALA A 136 -13.48 -7.81 -10.95
CA ALA A 136 -12.23 -8.40 -10.50
C ALA A 136 -11.06 -7.41 -10.61
N ALA A 137 -10.96 -6.67 -11.71
CA ALA A 137 -9.95 -5.63 -11.88
C ALA A 137 -10.08 -4.53 -10.80
N TYR A 138 -11.28 -4.07 -10.48
CA TYR A 138 -11.51 -3.12 -9.38
C TYR A 138 -11.03 -3.66 -8.03
N ARG A 139 -11.35 -4.93 -7.71
CA ARG A 139 -10.89 -5.56 -6.46
C ARG A 139 -9.36 -5.64 -6.39
N PHE A 140 -8.67 -5.81 -7.51
CA PHE A 140 -7.21 -5.76 -7.56
C PHE A 140 -6.67 -4.32 -7.50
N PHE A 141 -7.29 -3.38 -8.20
CA PHE A 141 -6.90 -1.97 -8.22
C PHE A 141 -6.85 -1.34 -6.83
N VAL A 142 -7.70 -1.77 -5.89
CA VAL A 142 -7.74 -1.23 -4.51
C VAL A 142 -6.71 -1.90 -3.59
N LYS A 143 -6.06 -2.98 -4.02
CA LYS A 143 -5.08 -3.74 -3.23
C LYS A 143 -3.70 -3.09 -3.26
N LYS A 144 -2.89 -3.30 -2.21
CA LYS A 144 -1.53 -2.74 -2.11
C LYS A 144 -0.58 -3.37 -3.15
N GLU A 145 -0.91 -4.58 -3.57
CA GLU A 145 -0.23 -5.38 -4.57
C GLU A 145 -0.22 -4.69 -5.93
N PHE A 146 -1.33 -4.06 -6.35
CA PHE A 146 -1.39 -3.30 -7.59
C PHE A 146 -0.43 -2.10 -7.57
N ALA A 147 -0.31 -1.41 -6.43
CA ALA A 147 0.66 -0.32 -6.28
C ALA A 147 2.11 -0.78 -6.46
N ARG A 148 2.44 -2.01 -6.05
CA ARG A 148 3.77 -2.61 -6.25
C ARG A 148 4.02 -2.97 -7.72
N LEU A 149 3.02 -3.54 -8.39
CA LEU A 149 3.07 -3.82 -9.83
C LEU A 149 3.32 -2.53 -10.61
N LEU A 150 2.52 -1.50 -10.35
CA LEU A 150 2.61 -0.22 -11.04
C LEU A 150 3.95 0.48 -10.77
N GLN A 151 4.47 0.39 -9.53
CA GLN A 151 5.78 0.94 -9.20
C GLN A 151 6.94 0.27 -9.96
N LYS A 152 6.79 -1.02 -10.33
CA LYS A 152 7.80 -1.76 -11.11
C LYS A 152 7.72 -1.43 -12.60
N GLU A 153 6.53 -1.39 -13.18
CA GLU A 153 6.37 -1.24 -14.64
C GLU A 153 6.19 0.20 -15.13
N ALA A 154 5.49 1.04 -14.38
CA ALA A 154 5.13 2.40 -14.78
C ALA A 154 5.16 3.37 -13.58
N PRO A 155 6.35 3.60 -12.97
CA PRO A 155 6.49 4.44 -11.78
C PRO A 155 5.98 5.88 -11.99
N GLU A 156 6.04 6.40 -13.21
CA GLU A 156 5.54 7.73 -13.58
C GLU A 156 4.02 7.88 -13.47
N GLN A 157 3.28 6.77 -13.40
CA GLN A 157 1.82 6.74 -13.25
C GLN A 157 1.38 6.60 -11.78
N MET A 158 2.33 6.47 -10.84
CA MET A 158 2.03 6.33 -9.42
C MET A 158 1.25 7.51 -8.85
N ALA A 159 1.57 8.74 -9.25
CA ALA A 159 0.83 9.92 -8.78
C ALA A 159 -0.63 9.95 -9.27
N LEU A 160 -0.87 9.46 -10.49
CA LEU A 160 -2.22 9.32 -11.04
C LEU A 160 -2.99 8.25 -10.25
N TYR A 161 -2.35 7.10 -10.00
CA TYR A 161 -2.93 6.03 -9.20
C TYR A 161 -3.24 6.48 -7.76
N GLN A 162 -2.31 7.15 -7.07
CA GLN A 162 -2.51 7.66 -5.71
C GLN A 162 -3.74 8.58 -5.62
N GLY A 163 -3.90 9.48 -6.59
CA GLY A 163 -5.04 10.38 -6.61
C GLY A 163 -6.38 9.71 -6.97
N LEU A 164 -6.39 8.61 -7.72
CA LEU A 164 -7.63 7.89 -8.09
C LEU A 164 -7.98 6.75 -7.11
N SER A 165 -6.99 6.20 -6.40
CA SER A 165 -7.15 5.11 -5.41
C SER A 165 -7.39 5.60 -3.98
N HIS A 166 -7.44 6.92 -3.74
CA HIS A 166 -7.80 7.46 -2.43
C HIS A 166 -9.28 7.19 -2.12
N LYS A 167 -9.56 6.69 -0.91
CA LYS A 167 -10.93 6.33 -0.51
C LYS A 167 -11.83 7.58 -0.36
N PRO A 168 -13.10 7.51 -0.79
CA PRO A 168 -13.79 6.37 -1.38
C PRO A 168 -13.39 6.12 -2.85
N VAL A 169 -13.09 4.87 -3.21
CA VAL A 169 -12.76 4.49 -4.59
C VAL A 169 -14.00 3.94 -5.27
N THR A 170 -14.37 4.48 -6.43
CA THR A 170 -15.53 4.01 -7.22
C THR A 170 -15.07 3.35 -8.51
N PHE A 171 -15.97 2.62 -9.19
CA PHE A 171 -15.69 2.10 -10.53
C PHE A 171 -15.31 3.20 -11.53
N GLN A 172 -15.81 4.43 -11.34
CA GLN A 172 -15.39 5.59 -12.13
C GLN A 172 -13.89 5.85 -12.01
N HIS A 173 -13.28 5.65 -10.83
CA HIS A 173 -11.85 5.90 -10.67
C HIS A 173 -10.98 4.90 -11.43
N LEU A 174 -11.40 3.64 -11.51
CA LEU A 174 -10.72 2.65 -12.36
C LEU A 174 -10.88 2.99 -13.84
N GLU A 175 -12.08 3.39 -14.25
CA GLU A 175 -12.36 3.84 -15.61
C GLU A 175 -11.46 5.03 -16.00
N GLU A 176 -11.43 6.08 -15.18
CA GLU A 176 -10.60 7.27 -15.39
C GLU A 176 -9.10 6.93 -15.39
N PHE A 177 -8.67 5.97 -14.57
CA PHE A 177 -7.29 5.53 -14.54
C PHE A 177 -6.87 4.88 -15.86
N LEU A 178 -7.68 3.95 -16.39
CA LEU A 178 -7.40 3.26 -17.65
C LEU A 178 -7.42 4.21 -18.85
N VAL A 179 -8.35 5.18 -18.85
CA VAL A 179 -8.45 6.22 -19.88
C VAL A 179 -7.25 7.16 -19.82
N ALA A 180 -6.86 7.63 -18.64
CA ALA A 180 -5.72 8.53 -18.48
C ALA A 180 -4.36 7.86 -18.77
N LEU A 181 -4.28 6.53 -18.65
CA LEU A 181 -3.13 5.74 -19.11
C LEU A 181 -3.06 5.59 -20.64
N GLY A 182 -4.11 5.96 -21.38
CA GLY A 182 -4.21 5.75 -22.82
C GLY A 182 -4.39 4.29 -23.24
N GLN A 183 -4.70 3.40 -22.30
CA GLN A 183 -4.93 1.96 -22.55
C GLN A 183 -6.39 1.67 -22.91
N LYS A 184 -7.27 2.68 -22.85
CA LYS A 184 -8.70 2.57 -23.07
C LYS A 184 -9.27 3.89 -23.59
N GLU A 185 -10.18 3.81 -24.56
CA GLU A 185 -10.96 4.97 -24.99
C GLU A 185 -12.06 5.34 -23.97
N PRO A 186 -12.39 6.65 -23.81
CA PRO A 186 -13.52 7.07 -22.99
C PRO A 186 -14.85 6.45 -23.45
N VAL A 187 -15.70 6.05 -22.51
CA VAL A 187 -17.06 5.59 -22.82
C VAL A 187 -17.92 6.79 -23.24
N MET A 188 -18.37 6.76 -24.49
CA MET A 188 -19.29 7.71 -25.11
C MET A 188 -20.61 7.00 -25.43
N LEU A 189 -21.72 7.71 -25.25
CA LEU A 189 -23.06 7.24 -25.57
C LEU A 189 -23.52 7.77 -26.93
N SER A 190 -24.18 6.94 -27.72
CA SER A 190 -24.90 7.35 -28.92
C SER A 190 -26.34 6.82 -28.88
N ALA A 191 -27.22 7.40 -29.69
CA ALA A 191 -28.60 6.98 -29.82
C ALA A 191 -28.98 6.89 -31.30
N GLU A 192 -29.88 5.98 -31.64
CA GLU A 192 -30.33 5.77 -33.02
C GLU A 192 -31.52 6.68 -33.43
N GLN A 193 -32.24 7.26 -32.47
CA GLN A 193 -33.44 8.05 -32.75
C GLN A 193 -33.12 9.53 -33.10
N PRO A 194 -33.94 10.19 -33.95
CA PRO A 194 -33.79 11.61 -34.26
C PRO A 194 -33.93 12.47 -32.99
N GLU A 195 -33.18 13.58 -32.91
CA GLU A 195 -33.23 14.54 -31.78
C GLU A 195 -34.66 15.04 -31.48
N LYS A 196 -35.58 14.93 -32.44
CA LYS A 196 -36.99 15.28 -32.28
C LYS A 196 -37.91 14.16 -32.78
N THR A 197 -38.77 13.66 -31.88
CA THR A 197 -39.77 12.63 -32.19
C THR A 197 -41.18 13.19 -32.01
N VAL A 198 -42.05 13.01 -33.01
CA VAL A 198 -43.44 13.48 -33.01
C VAL A 198 -44.38 12.29 -32.82
N LEU A 199 -45.20 12.32 -31.77
CA LEU A 199 -46.12 11.25 -31.40
C LEU A 199 -47.56 11.75 -31.27
N THR A 200 -48.51 10.94 -31.72
CA THR A 200 -49.93 11.11 -31.46
C THR A 200 -50.40 9.98 -30.57
N VAL A 201 -51.06 10.33 -29.46
CA VAL A 201 -51.34 9.40 -28.36
C VAL A 201 -52.83 9.46 -28.02
N ASP A 202 -53.50 8.31 -28.10
CA ASP A 202 -54.90 8.07 -27.77
C ASP A 202 -55.09 7.45 -26.38
N GLN A 203 -54.11 6.69 -25.91
CA GLN A 203 -54.04 6.04 -24.59
C GLN A 203 -52.62 6.10 -24.01
N PRO A 204 -52.41 5.94 -22.69
CA PRO A 204 -51.07 5.91 -22.11
C PRO A 204 -50.14 4.95 -22.86
N ARG A 205 -48.98 5.45 -23.31
CA ARG A 205 -48.07 4.70 -24.18
C ARG A 205 -46.69 4.60 -23.54
N LYS A 206 -46.14 3.40 -23.52
CA LYS A 206 -44.76 3.11 -23.12
C LYS A 206 -43.89 2.99 -24.37
N GLU A 207 -42.78 3.69 -24.38
CA GLU A 207 -41.80 3.75 -25.47
C GLU A 207 -40.40 3.48 -24.92
N THR A 208 -39.48 3.08 -25.80
CA THR A 208 -38.09 2.79 -25.43
C THR A 208 -37.13 3.53 -26.34
N LEU A 209 -36.20 4.27 -25.75
CA LEU A 209 -35.09 4.93 -26.44
C LEU A 209 -33.80 4.12 -26.22
N TYR A 210 -33.22 3.59 -27.29
CA TYR A 210 -32.00 2.79 -27.21
C TYR A 210 -30.75 3.68 -27.21
N LEU A 211 -29.89 3.43 -26.22
CA LEU A 211 -28.58 4.04 -26.06
C LEU A 211 -27.49 2.99 -26.25
N TYR A 212 -26.43 3.35 -26.98
CA TYR A 212 -25.31 2.50 -27.33
C TYR A 212 -24.02 3.04 -26.72
N LYS A 213 -23.19 2.16 -26.15
CA LYS A 213 -21.81 2.50 -25.76
C LYS A 213 -20.85 2.20 -26.91
N ASN A 214 -19.87 3.07 -27.12
CA ASN A 214 -18.79 2.84 -28.09
C ASN A 214 -17.79 1.75 -27.65
N THR A 215 -17.59 1.57 -26.34
CA THR A 215 -16.56 0.67 -25.79
C THR A 215 -16.96 0.07 -24.44
N TRP A 216 -16.14 -0.84 -23.92
CA TRP A 216 -16.33 -1.52 -22.62
C TRP A 216 -16.04 -0.57 -21.44
N GLY A 217 -16.32 -1.01 -20.20
CA GLY A 217 -15.98 -0.25 -18.98
C GLY A 217 -17.17 0.25 -18.17
N TYR A 218 -16.89 1.14 -17.23
CA TYR A 218 -17.91 1.68 -16.33
C TYR A 218 -18.58 2.93 -16.91
N VAL A 219 -19.91 2.93 -16.91
CA VAL A 219 -20.74 4.08 -17.27
C VAL A 219 -21.74 4.34 -16.16
N ARG A 220 -22.02 5.62 -15.92
CA ARG A 220 -23.15 6.06 -15.12
C ARG A 220 -23.78 7.27 -15.81
N MET A 221 -25.08 7.19 -16.07
CA MET A 221 -25.84 8.27 -16.67
C MET A 221 -27.05 8.65 -15.81
N GLU A 222 -27.35 9.94 -15.80
CA GLU A 222 -28.50 10.55 -15.12
C GLU A 222 -29.51 10.97 -16.19
N ILE A 223 -30.76 10.58 -16.02
CA ILE A 223 -31.85 10.83 -16.96
C ILE A 223 -32.81 11.83 -16.30
N GLU A 224 -32.89 13.01 -16.91
CA GLU A 224 -33.79 14.08 -16.51
C GLU A 224 -34.91 14.21 -17.53
N VAL A 225 -36.10 14.53 -17.05
CA VAL A 225 -37.30 14.70 -17.88
C VAL A 225 -37.88 16.09 -17.66
N GLN A 226 -38.26 16.74 -18.75
CA GLN A 226 -39.01 17.98 -18.77
C GLN A 226 -40.36 17.73 -19.43
N GLY A 227 -41.44 18.17 -18.77
CA GLY A 227 -42.82 17.98 -19.21
C GLY A 227 -43.60 17.05 -18.27
N ASP A 228 -44.66 17.57 -17.65
CA ASP A 228 -45.40 16.90 -16.58
C ASP A 228 -46.11 15.60 -17.04
N PHE A 229 -46.30 15.46 -18.35
CA PHE A 229 -46.90 14.30 -19.01
C PHE A 229 -45.92 13.15 -19.27
N LEU A 230 -44.61 13.36 -19.09
CA LEU A 230 -43.57 12.39 -19.39
C LEU A 230 -42.94 11.84 -18.10
N GLU A 231 -42.75 10.53 -18.04
CA GLU A 231 -42.12 9.85 -16.91
C GLU A 231 -41.10 8.82 -17.41
N VAL A 232 -39.97 8.69 -16.70
CA VAL A 232 -38.96 7.65 -16.95
C VAL A 232 -38.92 6.69 -15.77
N GLU A 233 -38.82 5.40 -16.04
CA GLU A 233 -38.82 4.38 -14.96
C GLU A 233 -37.55 4.47 -14.10
N LYS A 234 -36.40 4.70 -14.74
CA LYS A 234 -35.09 4.77 -14.06
C LYS A 234 -34.38 6.09 -14.37
N LYS A 235 -34.10 6.86 -13.31
CA LYS A 235 -33.40 8.17 -13.41
C LYS A 235 -31.89 8.06 -13.35
N VAL A 236 -31.33 6.96 -12.82
CA VAL A 236 -29.89 6.73 -12.73
C VAL A 236 -29.59 5.34 -13.23
N VAL A 237 -28.77 5.24 -14.27
CA VAL A 237 -28.44 3.98 -14.95
C VAL A 237 -26.93 3.76 -14.88
N THR A 238 -26.51 2.53 -14.61
CA THR A 238 -25.09 2.15 -14.49
C THR A 238 -24.72 1.06 -15.48
N SER A 239 -23.44 0.68 -15.57
CA SER A 239 -23.01 -0.38 -16.49
C SER A 239 -23.70 -1.72 -16.30
N GLU A 240 -24.16 -2.06 -15.09
CA GLU A 240 -24.87 -3.31 -14.80
C GLU A 240 -26.24 -3.40 -15.49
N ASP A 241 -26.81 -2.24 -15.87
CA ASP A 241 -28.12 -2.18 -16.53
C ASP A 241 -28.04 -2.43 -18.04
N PHE A 242 -26.84 -2.38 -18.61
CA PHE A 242 -26.64 -2.59 -20.05
C PHE A 242 -26.60 -4.08 -20.36
N ILE A 243 -27.29 -4.48 -21.42
CA ILE A 243 -27.18 -5.81 -22.01
C ILE A 243 -26.17 -5.70 -23.15
N GLY A 244 -24.94 -6.15 -22.90
CA GLY A 244 -23.82 -5.91 -23.81
C GLY A 244 -23.48 -4.42 -23.88
N SER A 245 -23.61 -3.81 -25.07
CA SER A 245 -23.37 -2.38 -25.30
C SER A 245 -24.63 -1.52 -25.35
N VAL A 246 -25.82 -2.10 -25.13
CA VAL A 246 -27.12 -1.43 -25.35
C VAL A 246 -27.92 -1.29 -24.06
N TYR A 247 -28.54 -0.12 -23.86
CA TYR A 247 -29.54 0.12 -22.81
C TYR A 247 -30.80 0.75 -23.40
N GLY A 248 -31.96 0.18 -23.08
CA GLY A 248 -33.26 0.76 -23.42
C GLY A 248 -33.75 1.68 -22.31
N VAL A 249 -33.78 3.00 -22.55
CA VAL A 249 -34.43 3.97 -21.68
C VAL A 249 -35.94 3.84 -21.86
N GLU A 250 -36.61 3.20 -20.92
CA GLU A 250 -38.07 3.06 -20.92
C GLU A 250 -38.74 4.31 -20.34
N TYR A 251 -39.65 4.90 -21.11
CA TYR A 251 -40.41 6.09 -20.72
C TYR A 251 -41.91 5.94 -21.02
N ILE A 252 -42.73 6.56 -20.17
CA ILE A 252 -44.19 6.50 -20.19
C ILE A 252 -44.73 7.89 -20.52
N ILE A 253 -45.64 7.94 -21.49
CA ILE A 253 -46.40 9.12 -21.86
C ILE A 253 -47.79 9.01 -21.26
N HIS A 254 -48.10 9.87 -20.28
CA HIS A 254 -49.38 9.89 -19.59
C HIS A 254 -50.41 10.73 -20.35
N GLN A 255 -51.26 10.05 -21.12
CA GLN A 255 -52.32 10.68 -21.93
C GLN A 255 -53.25 11.59 -21.10
N GLU A 256 -53.55 11.23 -19.85
CA GLU A 256 -54.41 12.02 -18.95
C GLU A 256 -53.88 13.43 -18.63
N LYS A 257 -52.55 13.62 -18.73
CA LYS A 257 -51.89 14.90 -18.47
C LYS A 257 -51.71 15.74 -19.75
N ILE A 258 -52.09 15.19 -20.90
CA ILE A 258 -51.97 15.85 -22.21
C ILE A 258 -53.29 16.52 -22.55
N GLY A 259 -53.37 17.83 -22.26
CA GLY A 259 -54.52 18.68 -22.63
C GLY A 259 -54.57 19.00 -24.13
N ASN A 260 -55.52 19.85 -24.55
CA ASN A 260 -55.67 20.25 -25.96
C ASN A 260 -54.45 21.04 -26.46
N GLY A 261 -53.82 20.60 -27.56
CA GLY A 261 -52.70 21.28 -28.21
C GLY A 261 -51.45 20.42 -28.38
N ARG A 262 -50.33 21.06 -28.77
CA ARG A 262 -49.02 20.42 -28.86
C ARG A 262 -48.29 20.56 -27.54
N HIS A 263 -47.84 19.45 -26.98
CA HIS A 263 -47.05 19.44 -25.75
C HIS A 263 -45.61 19.06 -26.09
N TYR A 264 -44.67 19.81 -25.55
CA TYR A 264 -43.24 19.59 -25.75
C TYR A 264 -42.65 19.02 -24.47
N GLY A 265 -42.10 17.82 -24.57
CA GLY A 265 -41.34 17.16 -23.53
C GLY A 265 -39.88 17.02 -23.95
N ARG A 266 -39.00 16.82 -22.99
CA ARG A 266 -37.58 16.55 -23.26
C ARG A 266 -37.06 15.48 -22.32
N ILE A 267 -36.39 14.49 -22.88
CA ILE A 267 -35.54 13.55 -22.13
C ILE A 267 -34.11 14.01 -22.31
N THR A 268 -33.42 14.29 -21.22
CA THR A 268 -32.02 14.68 -21.21
C THR A 268 -31.22 13.58 -20.52
N VAL A 269 -30.33 12.92 -21.26
CA VAL A 269 -29.40 11.93 -20.72
C VAL A 269 -28.05 12.59 -20.51
N ARG A 270 -27.56 12.60 -19.27
CA ARG A 270 -26.27 13.18 -18.89
C ARG A 270 -25.31 12.10 -18.46
N GLN A 271 -24.17 12.00 -19.14
CA GLN A 271 -23.04 11.14 -18.76
C GLN A 271 -21.78 12.01 -18.78
N GLY A 272 -21.11 12.18 -17.64
CA GLY A 272 -19.90 13.02 -17.57
C GLY A 272 -20.09 14.42 -18.18
N LYS A 273 -19.41 14.67 -19.31
CA LYS A 273 -19.52 15.91 -20.13
C LYS A 273 -20.53 15.83 -21.27
N GLN A 274 -21.00 14.64 -21.59
CA GLN A 274 -21.92 14.38 -22.68
C GLN A 274 -23.37 14.60 -22.21
N GLU A 275 -24.11 15.41 -22.97
CA GLU A 275 -25.54 15.64 -22.79
C GLU A 275 -26.25 15.28 -24.10
N LEU A 276 -27.06 14.22 -24.08
CA LEU A 276 -27.93 13.85 -25.19
C LEU A 276 -29.33 14.36 -24.89
N ARG A 277 -29.91 15.12 -25.83
CA ARG A 277 -31.24 15.73 -25.68
C ARG A 277 -32.18 15.13 -26.70
N PHE A 278 -33.30 14.61 -26.22
CA PHE A 278 -34.36 14.02 -27.03
C PHE A 278 -35.63 14.82 -26.80
N GLU A 279 -36.05 15.57 -27.82
CA GLU A 279 -37.27 16.36 -27.79
C GLU A 279 -38.46 15.53 -28.27
N LEU A 280 -39.54 15.57 -27.51
CA LEU A 280 -40.78 14.86 -27.78
C LEU A 280 -41.89 15.87 -28.02
N GLU A 281 -42.53 15.81 -29.18
CA GLU A 281 -43.74 16.57 -29.49
C GLU A 281 -44.94 15.62 -29.45
N VAL A 282 -45.81 15.77 -28.45
CA VAL A 282 -46.96 14.87 -28.25
C VAL A 282 -48.28 15.62 -28.47
N THR A 283 -49.20 14.97 -29.19
CA THR A 283 -50.55 15.49 -29.47
C THR A 283 -51.61 14.44 -29.10
N ASN A 284 -52.72 14.89 -28.50
CA ASN A 284 -53.86 14.02 -28.17
C ASN A 284 -54.74 13.83 -29.42
N SER A 285 -55.10 12.58 -29.74
CA SER A 285 -55.92 12.26 -30.91
C SER A 285 -57.40 12.60 -30.73
N GLU A 286 -57.91 12.68 -29.50
CA GLU A 286 -59.32 12.91 -29.25
C GLU A 286 -59.66 14.39 -29.00
N LYS A 287 -60.65 14.89 -29.75
CA LYS A 287 -61.34 16.20 -29.65
C LYS A 287 -60.78 17.38 -30.45
N HIS A 288 -60.29 17.13 -31.66
CA HIS A 288 -59.93 18.20 -32.61
C HIS A 288 -61.11 18.94 -33.29
N VAL A 289 -62.37 18.61 -32.98
CA VAL A 289 -63.55 19.28 -33.60
C VAL A 289 -64.29 20.23 -32.64
N THR A 290 -64.29 19.98 -31.32
CA THR A 290 -64.99 20.83 -30.33
C THR A 290 -64.12 21.91 -29.69
N SER A 291 -62.79 21.72 -29.57
CA SER A 291 -61.89 22.78 -29.06
C SER A 291 -61.76 23.95 -30.02
N ARG A 292 -61.80 23.71 -31.35
CA ARG A 292 -61.57 24.75 -32.36
C ARG A 292 -62.62 25.87 -32.31
N LYS A 293 -63.88 25.54 -32.01
CA LYS A 293 -64.96 26.55 -31.90
C LYS A 293 -64.86 27.39 -30.63
N ASN A 294 -64.49 26.81 -29.47
CA ASN A 294 -64.28 27.59 -28.25
C ASN A 294 -63.00 28.44 -28.31
N THR A 295 -61.91 27.91 -28.87
CA THR A 295 -60.69 28.69 -29.11
C THR A 295 -60.92 29.82 -30.11
N GLU A 296 -61.77 29.62 -31.12
CA GLU A 296 -62.14 30.68 -32.06
C GLU A 296 -63.00 31.76 -31.39
N ARG A 297 -63.98 31.40 -30.54
CA ARG A 297 -64.74 32.38 -29.74
C ARG A 297 -63.85 33.27 -28.87
N ASP A 298 -62.94 32.66 -28.10
CA ASP A 298 -62.04 33.39 -27.21
C ASP A 298 -61.04 34.25 -28.00
N ARG A 299 -60.62 33.77 -29.18
CA ARG A 299 -59.77 34.53 -30.11
C ARG A 299 -60.49 35.78 -30.62
N GLN A 300 -61.77 35.67 -30.98
CA GLN A 300 -62.54 36.82 -31.48
C GLN A 300 -62.85 37.83 -30.37
N ILE A 301 -63.19 37.37 -29.15
CA ILE A 301 -63.32 38.26 -27.97
C ILE A 301 -62.01 39.03 -27.72
N THR A 302 -60.89 38.33 -27.79
CA THR A 302 -59.55 38.95 -27.64
C THR A 302 -59.25 39.92 -28.78
N ALA A 303 -59.66 39.61 -30.02
CA ALA A 303 -59.47 40.47 -31.18
C ALA A 303 -60.26 41.78 -31.05
N ILE A 304 -61.50 41.72 -30.58
CA ILE A 304 -62.35 42.90 -30.31
C ILE A 304 -61.71 43.78 -29.23
N ALA A 305 -61.32 43.17 -28.09
CA ALA A 305 -60.68 43.90 -27.00
C ALA A 305 -59.33 44.53 -27.41
N ARG A 306 -58.49 43.80 -28.16
CA ARG A 306 -57.22 44.33 -28.70
C ARG A 306 -57.45 45.40 -29.75
N GLY A 307 -58.43 45.22 -30.64
CA GLY A 307 -58.79 46.22 -31.64
C GLY A 307 -59.13 47.56 -31.00
N TYR A 308 -59.94 47.53 -29.93
CA TYR A 308 -60.26 48.75 -29.17
C TYR A 308 -59.05 49.34 -28.43
N LEU A 309 -58.20 48.51 -27.83
CA LEU A 309 -56.94 48.96 -27.22
C LEU A 309 -56.04 49.69 -28.24
N ASP A 310 -55.84 49.10 -29.43
CA ASP A 310 -55.01 49.67 -30.48
C ASP A 310 -55.58 50.99 -31.02
N LEU A 311 -56.92 51.10 -31.13
CA LEU A 311 -57.59 52.35 -31.48
C LEU A 311 -57.32 53.42 -30.41
N ALA A 312 -57.51 53.10 -29.13
CA ALA A 312 -57.39 54.05 -28.02
C ALA A 312 -55.94 54.50 -27.75
N VAL A 313 -54.95 53.73 -28.19
CA VAL A 313 -53.52 54.06 -28.15
C VAL A 313 -53.03 54.68 -29.48
N HIS A 314 -53.93 54.93 -30.44
CA HIS A 314 -53.64 55.48 -31.77
C HIS A 314 -52.69 54.61 -32.63
N LYS A 315 -52.65 53.30 -32.39
CA LYS A 315 -51.93 52.32 -33.23
C LYS A 315 -52.74 51.88 -34.45
N ARG A 316 -54.07 52.05 -34.41
CA ARG A 316 -55.01 51.71 -35.48
C ARG A 316 -55.93 52.88 -35.77
N ASP A 317 -56.24 53.11 -37.03
CA ASP A 317 -57.20 54.13 -37.43
C ASP A 317 -58.65 53.61 -37.26
N TYR A 318 -59.59 54.56 -37.12
CA TYR A 318 -60.99 54.25 -36.83
C TYR A 318 -61.65 53.36 -37.88
N ARG A 319 -61.34 53.58 -39.17
CA ARG A 319 -61.97 52.86 -40.27
C ARG A 319 -61.56 51.39 -40.27
N THR A 320 -60.28 51.13 -40.13
CA THR A 320 -59.74 49.77 -40.04
C THR A 320 -60.26 49.08 -38.78
N TRP A 321 -60.23 49.75 -37.61
CA TRP A 321 -60.82 49.21 -36.37
C TRP A 321 -62.28 48.81 -36.52
N TYR A 322 -63.11 49.67 -37.12
CA TYR A 322 -64.54 49.40 -37.31
C TYR A 322 -64.76 48.15 -38.16
N GLN A 323 -64.04 48.02 -39.28
CA GLN A 323 -64.13 46.87 -40.18
C GLN A 323 -63.68 45.57 -39.49
N ASP A 324 -62.51 45.58 -38.86
CA ASP A 324 -61.97 44.39 -38.21
C ASP A 324 -62.80 43.95 -37.00
N THR A 325 -63.35 44.91 -36.24
CA THR A 325 -64.22 44.61 -35.08
C THR A 325 -65.57 44.09 -35.55
N TRP A 326 -66.09 44.62 -36.66
CA TRP A 326 -67.31 44.10 -37.29
C TRP A 326 -67.12 42.65 -37.75
N GLU A 327 -66.04 42.37 -38.47
CA GLU A 327 -65.68 41.02 -38.90
C GLU A 327 -65.46 40.07 -37.71
N ALA A 328 -64.82 40.52 -36.64
CA ALA A 328 -64.62 39.72 -35.44
C ALA A 328 -65.94 39.36 -34.74
N ILE A 329 -66.92 40.29 -34.70
CA ILE A 329 -68.26 40.02 -34.14
C ILE A 329 -69.02 39.02 -35.03
N GLU A 330 -68.93 39.12 -36.36
CA GLU A 330 -69.54 38.13 -37.26
C GLU A 330 -68.89 36.75 -37.14
N GLN A 331 -67.57 36.69 -36.97
CA GLN A 331 -66.85 35.44 -36.75
C GLN A 331 -67.17 34.85 -35.37
N PHE A 332 -67.37 35.68 -34.35
CA PHE A 332 -67.86 35.27 -33.03
C PHE A 332 -69.26 34.65 -33.11
N GLU A 333 -70.17 35.28 -33.87
CA GLU A 333 -71.51 34.76 -34.15
C GLU A 333 -71.46 33.40 -34.88
N LYS A 334 -70.68 33.29 -35.96
CA LYS A 334 -70.48 32.04 -36.74
C LYS A 334 -69.85 30.92 -35.89
N ALA A 335 -69.03 31.27 -34.92
CA ALA A 335 -68.46 30.31 -33.97
C ALA A 335 -69.48 29.84 -32.91
N GLY A 336 -70.69 30.41 -32.87
CA GLY A 336 -71.75 30.12 -31.90
C GLY A 336 -71.59 30.90 -30.60
N GLY A 337 -71.07 32.12 -30.68
CA GLY A 337 -70.98 33.06 -29.57
C GLY A 337 -72.35 33.46 -29.02
N ASP A 338 -72.35 34.06 -27.84
CA ASP A 338 -73.58 34.47 -27.16
C ASP A 338 -74.34 35.54 -27.94
N MET A 339 -75.57 35.25 -28.33
CA MET A 339 -76.40 36.14 -29.14
C MET A 339 -76.67 37.48 -28.47
N ALA A 340 -76.70 37.55 -27.14
CA ALA A 340 -76.82 38.82 -26.42
C ALA A 340 -75.62 39.74 -26.71
N TRP A 341 -74.41 39.20 -26.61
CA TRP A 341 -73.17 39.96 -26.86
C TRP A 341 -72.96 40.29 -28.34
N VAL A 342 -73.36 39.40 -29.27
CA VAL A 342 -73.35 39.70 -30.71
C VAL A 342 -74.25 40.90 -31.02
N THR A 343 -75.47 40.89 -30.48
CA THR A 343 -76.46 41.94 -30.74
C THR A 343 -76.07 43.26 -30.09
N LEU A 344 -75.61 43.23 -28.83
CA LEU A 344 -75.11 44.40 -28.12
C LEU A 344 -73.85 44.98 -28.79
N GLY A 345 -72.94 44.13 -29.27
CA GLY A 345 -71.72 44.55 -29.98
C GLY A 345 -72.04 45.21 -31.33
N LYS A 346 -72.95 44.64 -32.13
CA LYS A 346 -73.40 45.25 -33.40
C LYS A 346 -74.12 46.59 -33.15
N ALA A 347 -75.00 46.66 -32.15
CA ALA A 347 -75.66 47.89 -31.76
C ALA A 347 -74.66 48.97 -31.31
N TRP A 348 -73.63 48.60 -30.56
CA TRP A 348 -72.55 49.50 -30.14
C TRP A 348 -71.70 50.01 -31.30
N LEU A 349 -71.38 49.17 -32.29
CA LEU A 349 -70.69 49.61 -33.50
C LEU A 349 -71.55 50.57 -34.33
N TYR A 350 -72.82 50.23 -34.58
CA TYR A 350 -73.74 51.15 -35.28
C TYR A 350 -73.90 52.48 -34.56
N GLU A 351 -73.97 52.47 -33.23
CA GLU A 351 -74.02 53.69 -32.43
C GLU A 351 -72.73 54.50 -32.54
N SER A 352 -71.56 53.84 -32.48
CA SER A 352 -70.26 54.49 -32.63
C SER A 352 -70.08 55.13 -34.02
N HIS A 353 -70.76 54.60 -35.05
CA HIS A 353 -70.77 55.14 -36.42
C HIS A 353 -71.96 56.08 -36.72
N GLU A 354 -72.67 56.54 -35.67
CA GLU A 354 -73.83 57.45 -35.74
C GLU A 354 -75.05 56.92 -36.53
N GLU A 355 -75.10 55.61 -36.86
CA GLU A 355 -76.24 54.95 -37.50
C GLU A 355 -77.35 54.59 -36.48
N THR A 356 -77.85 55.60 -35.77
CA THR A 356 -78.77 55.45 -34.63
C THR A 356 -80.06 54.69 -34.95
N GLY A 357 -80.56 54.78 -36.17
CA GLY A 357 -81.76 54.05 -36.63
C GLY A 357 -81.55 52.53 -36.61
N LYS A 358 -80.46 52.06 -37.24
CA LYS A 358 -80.12 50.62 -37.29
C LYS A 358 -79.69 50.09 -35.93
N ALA A 359 -79.01 50.92 -35.13
CA ALA A 359 -78.66 50.57 -33.75
C ALA A 359 -79.92 50.31 -32.89
N ARG A 360 -80.96 51.14 -33.01
CA ARG A 360 -82.24 50.96 -32.31
C ARG A 360 -82.97 49.69 -32.75
N GLU A 361 -83.00 49.43 -34.05
CA GLU A 361 -83.61 48.21 -34.60
C GLU A 361 -82.89 46.96 -34.09
N THR A 362 -81.56 46.96 -34.13
CA THR A 362 -80.73 45.85 -33.61
C THR A 362 -80.95 45.65 -32.11
N LEU A 363 -81.04 46.74 -31.32
CA LEU A 363 -81.24 46.67 -29.88
C LEU A 363 -82.67 46.27 -29.47
N SER A 364 -83.67 46.47 -30.35
CA SER A 364 -85.07 46.08 -30.10
C SER A 364 -85.22 44.57 -29.90
N TYR A 365 -84.41 43.75 -30.59
CA TYR A 365 -84.36 42.31 -30.41
C TYR A 365 -84.04 41.90 -28.96
N VAL A 366 -83.10 42.61 -28.31
CA VAL A 366 -82.73 42.40 -26.90
C VAL A 366 -83.79 42.95 -25.95
N LYS A 367 -84.55 43.99 -26.35
CA LYS A 367 -85.70 44.51 -25.58
C LYS A 367 -86.83 43.48 -25.50
N GLU A 368 -87.09 42.77 -26.59
CA GLU A 368 -88.13 41.74 -26.69
C GLU A 368 -87.73 40.42 -26.01
N HIS A 369 -86.43 40.14 -25.91
CA HIS A 369 -85.87 38.92 -25.31
C HIS A 369 -85.01 39.24 -24.07
N GLN A 370 -85.62 39.81 -23.03
CA GLN A 370 -84.89 40.21 -21.80
C GLN A 370 -84.27 39.04 -21.05
N GLU A 371 -84.72 37.81 -21.27
CA GLU A 371 -84.13 36.58 -20.75
C GLU A 371 -82.68 36.35 -21.21
N LEU A 372 -82.27 36.96 -22.34
CA LEU A 372 -80.89 36.91 -22.83
C LEU A 372 -79.92 37.76 -21.99
N LEU A 373 -80.44 38.68 -21.16
CA LEU A 373 -79.68 39.53 -20.24
C LEU A 373 -79.52 38.83 -18.89
N ASP A 374 -78.84 37.70 -18.86
CA ASP A 374 -78.63 36.87 -17.67
C ASP A 374 -77.54 37.43 -16.71
N THR A 375 -76.49 38.07 -17.24
CA THR A 375 -75.39 38.65 -16.44
C THR A 375 -75.57 40.14 -16.14
N ALA A 376 -74.92 40.63 -15.08
CA ALA A 376 -74.97 42.06 -14.74
C ALA A 376 -74.34 42.93 -15.84
N GLU A 377 -73.25 42.46 -16.48
CA GLU A 377 -72.61 43.15 -17.60
C GLU A 377 -73.52 43.31 -18.82
N LYS A 378 -74.26 42.27 -19.21
CA LYS A 378 -75.22 42.36 -20.33
C LYS A 378 -76.36 43.33 -20.02
N LYS A 379 -76.92 43.25 -18.80
CA LYS A 379 -77.93 44.20 -18.32
C LYS A 379 -77.40 45.63 -18.35
N GLY A 380 -76.15 45.84 -17.92
CA GLY A 380 -75.48 47.13 -17.94
C GLY A 380 -75.27 47.68 -19.36
N ALA A 381 -74.76 46.85 -20.27
CA ALA A 381 -74.56 47.20 -21.69
C ALA A 381 -75.87 47.62 -22.37
N TYR A 382 -76.95 46.83 -22.16
CA TYR A 382 -78.26 47.13 -22.72
C TYR A 382 -78.81 48.47 -22.19
N LEU A 383 -78.79 48.68 -20.86
CA LEU A 383 -79.29 49.92 -20.25
C LEU A 383 -78.53 51.15 -20.77
N TYR A 384 -77.21 51.04 -20.88
CA TYR A 384 -76.37 52.13 -21.38
C TYR A 384 -76.65 52.45 -22.86
N LEU A 385 -76.71 51.45 -23.73
CA LEU A 385 -77.02 51.65 -25.15
C LEU A 385 -78.45 52.16 -25.37
N ALA A 386 -79.42 51.65 -24.61
CA ALA A 386 -80.81 52.10 -24.68
C ALA A 386 -80.95 53.58 -24.29
N TRP A 387 -80.24 54.03 -23.24
CA TRP A 387 -80.16 55.44 -22.87
C TRP A 387 -79.48 56.29 -23.95
N LYS A 388 -78.31 55.86 -24.44
CA LYS A 388 -77.53 56.60 -25.45
C LYS A 388 -78.30 56.78 -26.77
N LEU A 389 -79.08 55.77 -27.15
CA LEU A 389 -79.99 55.80 -28.30
C LEU A 389 -81.33 56.50 -28.03
N LYS A 390 -81.54 57.11 -26.85
CA LYS A 390 -82.77 57.81 -26.44
C LYS A 390 -84.03 56.93 -26.53
N MET A 391 -83.93 55.68 -26.09
CA MET A 391 -85.09 54.80 -25.86
C MET A 391 -85.73 55.12 -24.50
N GLU A 392 -86.70 54.32 -24.05
CA GLU A 392 -87.47 54.48 -22.80
C GLU A 392 -86.64 54.23 -21.51
N VAL A 393 -85.41 54.75 -21.42
CA VAL A 393 -84.55 54.68 -20.24
C VAL A 393 -84.10 56.10 -19.87
N GLY A 394 -84.54 56.59 -18.71
CA GLY A 394 -84.16 57.91 -18.20
C GLY A 394 -82.73 57.93 -17.64
N HIS A 395 -82.08 59.09 -17.65
CA HIS A 395 -80.71 59.26 -17.11
C HIS A 395 -80.59 58.89 -15.62
N THR A 396 -81.53 59.34 -14.79
CA THR A 396 -81.57 59.03 -13.35
C THR A 396 -81.79 57.54 -13.08
N GLU A 397 -82.62 56.89 -13.90
CA GLU A 397 -82.86 55.45 -13.84
C GLU A 397 -81.61 54.65 -14.24
N LEU A 398 -80.89 55.08 -15.29
CA LEU A 398 -79.64 54.47 -15.73
C LEU A 398 -78.60 54.49 -14.61
N VAL A 399 -78.31 55.67 -14.03
CA VAL A 399 -77.25 55.83 -13.02
C VAL A 399 -77.55 54.99 -11.77
N SER A 400 -78.81 54.96 -11.31
CA SER A 400 -79.21 54.15 -10.14
C SER A 400 -79.08 52.64 -10.41
N ARG A 401 -79.50 52.18 -11.59
CA ARG A 401 -79.40 50.76 -11.97
C ARG A 401 -77.95 50.32 -12.19
N LEU A 402 -77.14 51.11 -12.91
CA LEU A 402 -75.71 50.83 -13.09
C LEU A 402 -74.97 50.80 -11.75
N GLY A 403 -75.26 51.72 -10.84
CA GLY A 403 -74.66 51.72 -9.49
C GLY A 403 -75.04 50.47 -8.67
N THR A 404 -76.21 49.88 -8.91
CA THR A 404 -76.63 48.62 -8.26
C THR A 404 -75.94 47.41 -8.88
N LEU A 405 -75.85 47.35 -10.22
CA LEU A 405 -75.13 46.29 -10.94
C LEU A 405 -73.64 46.29 -10.60
N MET A 406 -73.01 47.47 -10.51
CA MET A 406 -71.60 47.61 -10.12
C MET A 406 -71.34 47.14 -8.68
N ARG A 407 -72.31 47.27 -7.76
CA ARG A 407 -72.19 46.71 -6.40
C ARG A 407 -72.37 45.19 -6.37
N GLN A 408 -73.14 44.63 -7.31
CA GLN A 408 -73.32 43.17 -7.44
C GLN A 408 -72.07 42.51 -8.03
N GLU A 409 -71.43 43.15 -9.02
CA GLU A 409 -70.19 42.67 -9.66
C GLU A 409 -69.08 43.73 -9.54
N SER A 410 -68.54 43.90 -8.33
CA SER A 410 -67.52 44.92 -8.04
C SER A 410 -66.18 44.74 -8.75
N ALA A 411 -65.93 43.56 -9.33
CA ALA A 411 -64.75 43.25 -10.13
C ALA A 411 -64.94 43.53 -11.64
N SER A 412 -66.13 43.95 -12.09
CA SER A 412 -66.37 44.27 -13.50
C SER A 412 -65.92 45.70 -13.82
N TYR A 413 -64.77 45.81 -14.51
CA TYR A 413 -64.33 47.09 -15.08
C TYR A 413 -65.32 47.63 -16.12
N PHE A 414 -65.97 46.73 -16.87
CA PHE A 414 -66.92 47.12 -17.91
C PHE A 414 -68.09 47.90 -17.32
N LEU A 415 -68.70 47.44 -16.22
CA LEU A 415 -69.75 48.17 -15.52
C LEU A 415 -69.27 49.48 -14.89
N LEU A 416 -68.06 49.50 -14.33
CA LEU A 416 -67.45 50.71 -13.80
C LEU A 416 -67.28 51.77 -14.90
N LYS A 417 -66.82 51.36 -16.09
CA LYS A 417 -66.63 52.25 -17.24
C LYS A 417 -67.95 52.87 -17.70
N LEU A 418 -68.99 52.05 -17.86
CA LEU A 418 -70.33 52.54 -18.22
C LEU A 418 -70.89 53.51 -17.16
N ALA A 419 -70.63 53.27 -15.88
CA ALA A 419 -71.04 54.17 -14.81
C ALA A 419 -70.28 55.51 -14.84
N ILE A 420 -68.96 55.49 -15.08
CA ILE A 420 -68.14 56.70 -15.23
C ILE A 420 -68.61 57.53 -16.44
N ASP A 421 -68.94 56.87 -17.55
CA ASP A 421 -69.35 57.56 -18.78
C ASP A 421 -70.80 58.07 -18.72
N ALA A 422 -71.67 57.48 -17.89
CA ALA A 422 -73.08 57.86 -17.75
C ALA A 422 -73.33 58.97 -16.70
N ASP A 423 -72.55 59.02 -15.62
CA ASP A 423 -72.73 59.97 -14.52
C ASP A 423 -71.68 61.09 -14.56
N ASP A 424 -72.11 62.29 -14.95
CA ASP A 424 -71.26 63.48 -15.07
C ASP A 424 -70.56 63.85 -13.75
N SER A 425 -71.05 63.39 -12.59
CA SER A 425 -70.40 63.64 -11.29
C SER A 425 -69.01 62.98 -11.18
N TRP A 426 -68.73 61.94 -11.97
CA TRP A 426 -67.41 61.33 -12.04
C TRP A 426 -66.41 62.20 -12.81
N GLN A 427 -66.86 62.92 -13.83
CA GLN A 427 -65.99 63.78 -14.65
C GLN A 427 -65.40 64.96 -13.84
N GLN A 428 -66.03 65.33 -12.73
CA GLN A 428 -65.58 66.43 -11.85
C GLN A 428 -64.35 66.07 -11.00
N SER A 429 -64.00 64.78 -10.83
CA SER A 429 -62.87 64.36 -9.98
C SER A 429 -62.10 63.17 -10.54
N LEU A 430 -60.94 63.45 -11.14
CA LEU A 430 -59.96 62.45 -11.58
C LEU A 430 -59.50 61.52 -10.44
N THR A 431 -59.34 62.07 -9.23
CA THR A 431 -58.94 61.29 -8.05
C THR A 431 -60.00 60.26 -7.67
N ARG A 432 -61.30 60.61 -7.79
CA ARG A 432 -62.41 59.70 -7.51
C ARG A 432 -62.46 58.55 -8.52
N GLN A 433 -62.20 58.82 -9.80
CA GLN A 433 -62.13 57.80 -10.85
C GLN A 433 -60.97 56.83 -10.62
N LEU A 434 -59.77 57.35 -10.38
CA LEU A 434 -58.58 56.52 -10.13
C LEU A 434 -58.72 55.65 -8.87
N TYR A 435 -59.36 56.16 -7.81
CA TYR A 435 -59.64 55.38 -6.61
C TYR A 435 -60.63 54.24 -6.88
N ALA A 436 -61.68 54.48 -7.66
CA ALA A 436 -62.63 53.43 -8.04
C ALA A 436 -61.98 52.36 -8.94
N MET A 437 -61.09 52.77 -9.85
CA MET A 437 -60.28 51.84 -10.66
C MET A 437 -59.32 51.00 -9.80
N GLU A 438 -58.68 51.60 -8.79
CA GLU A 438 -57.81 50.88 -7.85
C GLU A 438 -58.61 49.86 -7.01
N LEU A 439 -59.81 50.23 -6.53
CA LEU A 439 -60.72 49.30 -5.84
C LEU A 439 -61.19 48.16 -6.75
N CYS A 440 -61.47 48.44 -8.04
CA CYS A 440 -61.85 47.43 -9.02
C CYS A 440 -60.72 46.40 -9.23
N TYR A 441 -59.47 46.87 -9.25
CA TYR A 441 -58.29 46.01 -9.29
C TYR A 441 -58.15 45.15 -8.02
N GLU A 442 -58.34 45.75 -6.84
CA GLU A 442 -58.30 45.04 -5.55
C GLU A 442 -59.41 43.97 -5.44
N CYS A 443 -60.56 44.19 -6.08
CA CYS A 443 -61.64 43.19 -6.19
C CYS A 443 -61.33 42.03 -7.17
N GLY A 444 -60.17 42.05 -7.85
CA GLY A 444 -59.70 40.96 -8.72
C GLY A 444 -59.73 41.26 -10.22
N CYS A 445 -60.12 42.48 -10.65
CA CYS A 445 -60.09 42.85 -12.06
C CYS A 445 -58.66 42.98 -12.58
N LYS A 446 -58.33 42.26 -13.66
CA LYS A 446 -57.03 42.35 -14.36
C LYS A 446 -57.15 42.75 -15.83
N SER A 447 -58.26 43.40 -16.19
CA SER A 447 -58.52 43.80 -17.58
C SER A 447 -57.48 44.82 -18.08
N PRO A 448 -56.87 44.63 -19.26
CA PRO A 448 -55.98 45.62 -19.87
C PRO A 448 -56.65 46.98 -20.12
N LEU A 449 -57.97 47.00 -20.31
CA LEU A 449 -58.75 48.23 -20.51
C LEU A 449 -58.80 49.10 -19.24
N LEU A 450 -58.82 48.47 -18.06
CA LEU A 450 -58.71 49.17 -16.78
C LEU A 450 -57.37 49.91 -16.67
N TYR A 451 -56.28 49.26 -17.08
CA TYR A 451 -54.95 49.86 -17.04
C TYR A 451 -54.78 50.97 -18.08
N LEU A 452 -55.42 50.84 -19.25
CA LEU A 452 -55.42 51.85 -20.30
C LEU A 452 -56.07 53.15 -19.81
N ASP A 453 -57.29 53.10 -19.29
CA ASP A 453 -57.98 54.30 -18.82
C ASP A 453 -57.21 54.95 -17.66
N ALA A 454 -56.73 54.15 -16.70
CA ALA A 454 -55.88 54.64 -15.63
C ALA A 454 -54.60 55.33 -16.14
N ALA A 455 -53.93 54.74 -17.16
CA ALA A 455 -52.75 55.32 -17.77
C ALA A 455 -53.06 56.65 -18.48
N GLN A 456 -54.18 56.73 -19.22
CA GLN A 456 -54.62 57.97 -19.86
C GLN A 456 -54.93 59.07 -18.84
N LEU A 457 -55.54 58.73 -17.70
CA LEU A 457 -55.76 59.71 -16.62
C LEU A 457 -54.43 60.21 -16.01
N TYR A 458 -53.44 59.33 -15.83
CA TYR A 458 -52.11 59.75 -15.38
C TYR A 458 -51.38 60.61 -16.41
N LEU A 459 -51.52 60.33 -17.71
CA LEU A 459 -50.94 61.16 -18.77
C LEU A 459 -51.60 62.55 -18.85
N ARG A 460 -52.90 62.66 -18.54
CA ARG A 460 -53.60 63.96 -18.45
C ARG A 460 -53.14 64.78 -17.25
N GLN A 461 -52.90 64.14 -16.10
CA GLN A 461 -52.46 64.82 -14.88
C GLN A 461 -51.51 63.94 -14.04
N GLU A 462 -50.22 64.06 -14.32
CA GLU A 462 -49.16 63.22 -13.74
C GLU A 462 -49.06 63.35 -12.21
N GLY A 463 -49.41 64.52 -11.67
CA GLY A 463 -49.44 64.77 -10.22
C GLY A 463 -50.44 63.91 -9.44
N GLN A 464 -51.39 63.24 -10.12
CA GLN A 464 -52.29 62.27 -9.49
C GLN A 464 -51.60 60.95 -9.13
N LEU A 465 -50.43 60.66 -9.70
CA LEU A 465 -49.57 59.60 -9.22
C LEU A 465 -48.96 60.06 -7.88
N ARG A 466 -49.59 59.63 -6.78
CA ARG A 466 -49.22 60.01 -5.40
C ARG A 466 -48.44 58.92 -4.67
N ARG A 467 -48.64 57.65 -5.02
CA ARG A 467 -48.02 56.48 -4.39
C ARG A 467 -47.75 55.39 -5.42
N ILE A 468 -46.78 54.53 -5.11
CA ILE A 468 -46.53 53.28 -5.84
C ILE A 468 -47.27 52.15 -5.11
N SER A 469 -48.48 51.84 -5.58
CA SER A 469 -49.29 50.67 -5.18
C SER A 469 -49.21 49.55 -6.22
N PRO A 470 -49.60 48.30 -5.90
CA PRO A 470 -49.66 47.20 -6.87
C PRO A 470 -50.46 47.54 -8.13
N PHE A 471 -51.55 48.31 -8.00
CA PHE A 471 -52.33 48.81 -9.13
C PHE A 471 -51.50 49.76 -10.01
N THR A 472 -50.88 50.78 -9.42
CA THR A 472 -50.07 51.74 -10.20
C THR A 472 -48.87 51.08 -10.89
N VAL A 473 -48.26 50.05 -10.29
CA VAL A 473 -47.19 49.27 -10.91
C VAL A 473 -47.70 48.54 -12.16
N GLN A 474 -48.88 47.92 -12.10
CA GLN A 474 -49.48 47.29 -13.29
C GLN A 474 -49.84 48.31 -14.37
N VAL A 475 -50.35 49.47 -13.99
CA VAL A 475 -50.66 50.57 -14.93
C VAL A 475 -49.39 51.08 -15.62
N LEU A 476 -48.30 51.31 -14.88
CA LEU A 476 -47.03 51.76 -15.45
C LEU A 476 -46.39 50.68 -16.34
N LYS A 477 -46.46 49.41 -15.95
CA LYS A 477 -45.97 48.27 -16.75
C LYS A 477 -46.77 48.11 -18.04
N PHE A 478 -48.09 48.28 -17.97
CA PHE A 478 -48.97 48.32 -19.14
C PHE A 478 -48.62 49.51 -20.05
N ALA A 479 -48.49 50.70 -19.49
CA ALA A 479 -48.15 51.91 -20.23
C ALA A 479 -46.79 51.79 -20.95
N GLN A 480 -45.82 51.16 -20.30
CA GLN A 480 -44.53 50.85 -20.88
C GLN A 480 -44.64 49.84 -22.03
N LYS A 481 -45.36 48.72 -21.82
CA LYS A 481 -45.57 47.68 -22.83
C LYS A 481 -46.28 48.21 -24.07
N GLU A 482 -47.29 49.07 -23.88
CA GLU A 482 -48.05 49.65 -24.98
C GLU A 482 -47.38 50.87 -25.62
N GLY A 483 -46.27 51.36 -25.04
CA GLY A 483 -45.46 52.44 -25.59
C GLY A 483 -45.98 53.85 -25.29
N ILE A 484 -46.95 54.00 -24.39
CA ILE A 484 -47.62 55.26 -24.01
C ILE A 484 -47.01 55.98 -22.80
N LEU A 485 -46.02 55.37 -22.13
CA LEU A 485 -45.34 56.00 -20.99
C LEU A 485 -44.60 57.30 -21.40
N SER A 486 -44.91 58.43 -20.74
CA SER A 486 -44.23 59.73 -20.94
C SER A 486 -42.98 59.86 -20.06
N GLY A 487 -42.03 60.72 -20.47
CA GLY A 487 -40.82 61.00 -19.70
C GLY A 487 -41.10 61.69 -18.35
N GLU A 488 -42.09 62.58 -18.30
CA GLU A 488 -42.47 63.29 -17.06
C GLU A 488 -43.21 62.37 -16.07
N LEU A 489 -44.08 61.47 -16.55
CA LEU A 489 -44.67 60.41 -15.73
C LEU A 489 -43.61 59.43 -15.19
N LEU A 490 -42.59 59.11 -15.98
CA LEU A 490 -41.44 58.30 -15.54
C LEU A 490 -40.63 59.02 -14.44
N LYS A 491 -40.33 60.31 -14.60
CA LYS A 491 -39.66 61.11 -13.55
C LYS A 491 -40.49 61.17 -12.28
N ARG A 492 -41.81 61.32 -12.39
CA ARG A 492 -42.72 61.29 -11.24
C ARG A 492 -42.70 59.95 -10.53
N ALA A 493 -42.71 58.85 -11.28
CA ALA A 493 -42.55 57.51 -10.72
C ALA A 493 -41.18 57.34 -10.03
N ALA A 494 -40.10 57.81 -10.65
CA ALA A 494 -38.75 57.79 -10.09
C ALA A 494 -38.67 58.55 -8.75
N TYR A 495 -39.25 59.75 -8.66
CA TYR A 495 -39.32 60.54 -7.42
C TYR A 495 -40.03 59.77 -6.29
N LEU A 496 -41.15 59.10 -6.61
CA LEU A 496 -41.90 58.34 -5.60
C LEU A 496 -41.15 57.11 -5.08
N THR A 497 -40.15 56.58 -5.81
CA THR A 497 -39.32 55.48 -5.31
C THR A 497 -38.49 55.85 -4.09
N GLU A 498 -38.28 57.15 -3.81
CA GLU A 498 -37.61 57.60 -2.58
C GLU A 498 -38.42 57.18 -1.34
N THR A 499 -39.75 57.23 -1.42
CA THR A 499 -40.66 56.86 -0.34
C THR A 499 -40.75 55.35 -0.09
N MET A 500 -40.28 54.53 -1.02
CA MET A 500 -40.27 53.07 -0.88
C MET A 500 -39.20 52.63 0.14
N LYS A 501 -39.56 51.71 1.04
CA LYS A 501 -38.60 51.14 2.02
C LYS A 501 -37.85 49.93 1.49
N THR A 502 -38.44 49.19 0.54
CA THR A 502 -37.92 47.93 0.02
C THR A 502 -37.75 48.01 -1.49
N PHE A 503 -36.87 47.16 -2.02
CA PHE A 503 -36.72 46.95 -3.46
C PHE A 503 -37.91 46.21 -4.05
N ASP A 504 -38.38 46.64 -5.22
CA ASP A 504 -39.40 45.95 -6.03
C ASP A 504 -38.88 45.75 -7.45
N GLU A 505 -38.89 44.50 -7.91
CA GLU A 505 -38.36 44.08 -9.21
C GLU A 505 -39.15 44.67 -10.40
N ASN A 506 -40.48 44.82 -10.27
CA ASN A 506 -41.30 45.41 -11.34
C ASN A 506 -41.02 46.90 -11.47
N VAL A 507 -40.87 47.62 -10.34
CA VAL A 507 -40.50 49.04 -10.36
C VAL A 507 -39.10 49.22 -10.95
N TYR A 508 -38.16 48.34 -10.61
CA TYR A 508 -36.82 48.33 -11.21
C TYR A 508 -36.89 48.18 -12.74
N GLN A 509 -37.62 47.18 -13.25
CA GLN A 509 -37.80 46.96 -14.70
C GLN A 509 -38.46 48.15 -15.41
N ILE A 510 -39.44 48.80 -14.77
CA ILE A 510 -40.09 49.99 -15.32
C ILE A 510 -39.09 51.13 -15.46
N LEU A 511 -38.30 51.40 -14.41
CA LEU A 511 -37.31 52.48 -14.43
C LEU A 511 -36.15 52.21 -15.38
N THR A 512 -35.61 50.98 -15.44
CA THR A 512 -34.48 50.66 -16.31
C THR A 512 -34.84 50.75 -17.79
N ALA A 513 -35.93 50.10 -18.21
CA ALA A 513 -36.38 50.19 -19.60
C ALA A 513 -37.00 51.57 -19.93
N GLY A 514 -37.52 52.30 -18.92
CA GLY A 514 -37.89 53.70 -19.07
C GLY A 514 -36.68 54.60 -19.34
N TYR A 515 -35.58 54.40 -18.61
CA TYR A 515 -34.33 55.16 -18.78
C TYR A 515 -33.71 54.95 -20.15
N GLU A 516 -33.80 53.75 -20.74
CA GLU A 516 -33.34 53.50 -22.11
C GLU A 516 -34.05 54.37 -23.14
N ARG A 517 -35.33 54.67 -22.91
CA ARG A 517 -36.14 55.52 -23.80
C ARG A 517 -36.04 57.01 -23.44
N PHE A 518 -35.91 57.34 -22.16
CA PHE A 518 -35.85 58.71 -21.65
C PHE A 518 -34.71 58.86 -20.61
N PRO A 519 -33.44 59.03 -21.05
CA PRO A 519 -32.32 59.15 -20.12
C PRO A 519 -32.38 60.45 -19.30
N SER A 520 -32.45 60.36 -17.97
CA SER A 520 -32.39 61.53 -17.07
C SER A 520 -31.59 61.22 -15.79
N ASP A 521 -30.95 62.24 -15.23
CA ASP A 521 -30.14 62.09 -14.01
C ASP A 521 -31.01 61.73 -12.80
N GLU A 522 -32.24 62.26 -12.70
CA GLU A 522 -33.16 61.93 -11.61
C GLU A 522 -33.58 60.46 -11.64
N VAL A 523 -33.83 59.92 -12.84
CA VAL A 523 -34.19 58.51 -13.03
C VAL A 523 -32.99 57.61 -12.74
N LEU A 524 -31.78 57.98 -13.17
CA LEU A 524 -30.56 57.23 -12.87
C LEU A 524 -30.25 57.20 -11.37
N GLU A 525 -30.41 58.34 -10.68
CA GLU A 525 -30.24 58.42 -9.24
C GLU A 525 -31.27 57.55 -8.51
N ALA A 526 -32.53 57.57 -8.94
CA ALA A 526 -33.59 56.73 -8.40
C ALA A 526 -33.32 55.23 -8.61
N ILE A 527 -32.83 54.81 -9.79
CA ILE A 527 -32.43 53.41 -10.07
C ILE A 527 -31.34 52.98 -9.08
N CYS A 528 -30.28 53.77 -8.94
CA CYS A 528 -29.18 53.47 -8.01
C CYS A 528 -29.68 53.38 -6.57
N LYS A 529 -30.46 54.36 -6.09
CA LYS A 529 -31.05 54.35 -4.74
C LYS A 529 -31.98 53.16 -4.51
N LEU A 530 -32.79 52.78 -5.50
CA LEU A 530 -33.71 51.65 -5.41
C LEU A 530 -32.97 50.32 -5.28
N VAL A 531 -31.97 50.10 -6.14
CA VAL A 531 -31.11 48.92 -6.09
C VAL A 531 -30.35 48.83 -4.76
N MET A 532 -29.91 49.98 -4.21
CA MET A 532 -29.26 50.05 -2.90
C MET A 532 -30.15 49.64 -1.72
N LYS A 533 -31.48 49.72 -1.86
CA LYS A 533 -32.46 49.23 -0.86
C LYS A 533 -32.69 47.71 -0.93
N GLY A 534 -32.19 47.04 -1.97
CA GLY A 534 -32.32 45.60 -2.19
C GLY A 534 -31.03 44.83 -1.88
N ARG A 535 -30.51 44.11 -2.89
CA ARG A 535 -29.20 43.44 -2.83
C ARG A 535 -28.19 44.22 -3.69
N PRO A 536 -27.55 45.30 -3.18
CA PRO A 536 -26.78 46.23 -3.99
C PRO A 536 -25.56 45.66 -4.72
N VAL A 537 -25.09 44.46 -4.34
CA VAL A 537 -23.82 43.87 -4.78
C VAL A 537 -23.99 42.89 -5.95
N ARG A 538 -25.17 42.82 -6.58
CA ARG A 538 -25.32 41.99 -7.79
C ARG A 538 -24.55 42.60 -8.96
N LYS A 539 -23.84 41.75 -9.72
CA LYS A 539 -23.00 42.15 -10.86
C LYS A 539 -23.79 42.91 -11.93
N GLU A 540 -25.06 42.57 -12.13
CA GLU A 540 -25.97 43.23 -13.09
C GLU A 540 -26.12 44.74 -12.86
N TYR A 541 -25.92 45.21 -11.63
CA TYR A 541 -26.06 46.62 -11.26
C TYR A 541 -24.81 47.48 -11.51
N PHE A 542 -23.67 46.86 -11.86
CA PHE A 542 -22.43 47.59 -12.15
C PHE A 542 -22.63 48.68 -13.21
N THR A 543 -23.41 48.38 -14.25
CA THR A 543 -23.70 49.31 -15.36
C THR A 543 -24.35 50.61 -14.87
N TRP A 544 -25.23 50.55 -13.86
CA TRP A 544 -25.91 51.72 -13.30
C TRP A 544 -24.98 52.54 -12.40
N TYR A 545 -24.20 51.88 -11.55
CA TYR A 545 -23.21 52.57 -10.73
C TYR A 545 -22.11 53.22 -11.58
N ALA A 546 -21.67 52.56 -12.66
CA ALA A 546 -20.70 53.12 -13.59
C ALA A 546 -21.22 54.40 -14.27
N LYS A 547 -22.43 54.36 -14.83
CA LYS A 547 -23.08 55.56 -15.40
C LYS A 547 -23.25 56.69 -14.37
N ALA A 548 -23.60 56.36 -13.12
CA ALA A 548 -23.74 57.36 -12.06
C ALA A 548 -22.40 58.02 -11.68
N VAL A 549 -21.30 57.25 -11.68
CA VAL A 549 -19.94 57.79 -11.47
C VAL A 549 -19.51 58.66 -12.65
N GLU A 550 -19.74 58.23 -13.89
CA GLU A 550 -19.42 59.00 -15.10
C GLU A 550 -20.15 60.36 -15.12
N ARG A 551 -21.42 60.40 -14.71
CA ARG A 551 -22.23 61.62 -14.61
C ARG A 551 -22.02 62.42 -13.32
N ASN A 552 -21.08 62.03 -12.46
CA ASN A 552 -20.79 62.70 -11.18
C ASN A 552 -21.99 62.82 -10.22
N ILE A 553 -22.91 61.84 -10.22
CA ILE A 553 -24.05 61.80 -9.30
C ILE A 553 -23.55 61.48 -7.88
N ARG A 554 -24.00 62.27 -6.89
CA ARG A 554 -23.56 62.15 -5.49
C ARG A 554 -24.52 61.27 -4.68
N ILE A 555 -24.22 59.98 -4.60
CA ILE A 555 -24.95 59.01 -3.77
C ILE A 555 -24.01 58.45 -2.69
N THR A 556 -24.48 58.38 -1.45
CA THR A 556 -23.71 57.79 -0.34
C THR A 556 -23.40 56.32 -0.62
N ARG A 557 -22.14 55.91 -0.40
CA ARG A 557 -21.61 54.55 -0.67
C ARG A 557 -21.56 54.12 -2.14
N LEU A 558 -21.73 55.04 -3.10
CA LEU A 558 -21.71 54.73 -4.53
C LEU A 558 -20.38 54.09 -4.97
N TYR A 559 -19.25 54.63 -4.52
CA TYR A 559 -17.92 54.15 -4.93
C TYR A 559 -17.60 52.76 -4.36
N GLU A 560 -18.09 52.45 -3.15
CA GLU A 560 -18.00 51.11 -2.58
C GLU A 560 -18.80 50.10 -3.42
N TYR A 561 -20.04 50.42 -3.77
CA TYR A 561 -20.86 49.52 -4.58
C TYR A 561 -20.36 49.38 -6.03
N TYR A 562 -19.76 50.44 -6.59
CA TYR A 562 -19.03 50.36 -7.86
C TYR A 562 -17.96 49.27 -7.78
N ILE A 563 -17.06 49.33 -6.78
CA ILE A 563 -15.97 48.35 -6.63
C ILE A 563 -16.49 46.95 -6.26
N GLU A 564 -17.56 46.86 -5.46
CA GLU A 564 -18.16 45.58 -5.08
C GLU A 564 -18.79 44.85 -6.26
N THR A 565 -19.45 45.59 -7.18
CA THR A 565 -20.09 45.03 -8.38
C THR A 565 -19.16 44.93 -9.59
N MET A 566 -18.03 45.64 -9.59
CA MET A 566 -17.02 45.58 -10.64
C MET A 566 -16.46 44.16 -10.81
N ASP A 567 -16.39 43.73 -12.07
CA ASP A 567 -15.78 42.45 -12.42
C ASP A 567 -14.25 42.51 -12.27
N ALA A 568 -13.63 41.38 -11.94
CA ALA A 568 -12.18 41.26 -11.85
C ALA A 568 -11.47 41.35 -13.20
N SER A 569 -12.22 41.21 -14.30
CA SER A 569 -11.76 41.37 -15.67
C SER A 569 -11.61 42.84 -16.12
N PHE A 570 -11.95 43.80 -15.24
CA PHE A 570 -11.89 45.22 -15.55
C PHE A 570 -10.45 45.69 -15.78
N ASP A 571 -10.11 45.90 -17.05
CA ASP A 571 -8.74 46.18 -17.51
C ASP A 571 -8.44 47.66 -17.75
N GLU A 572 -9.45 48.53 -17.65
CA GLU A 572 -9.31 49.97 -17.86
C GLU A 572 -8.74 50.68 -16.62
N VAL A 573 -8.29 51.92 -16.81
CA VAL A 573 -7.84 52.77 -15.69
C VAL A 573 -9.06 53.19 -14.87
N LEU A 574 -9.04 52.91 -13.57
CA LEU A 574 -10.13 53.34 -12.68
C LEU A 574 -10.34 54.86 -12.76
N PRO A 575 -11.60 55.35 -12.79
CA PRO A 575 -11.90 56.78 -12.77
C PRO A 575 -11.17 57.54 -11.67
N GLN A 576 -10.70 58.76 -11.95
CA GLN A 576 -9.90 59.56 -11.01
C GLN A 576 -10.60 59.75 -9.66
N VAL A 577 -11.91 59.97 -9.66
CA VAL A 577 -12.72 60.18 -8.45
C VAL A 577 -12.68 58.95 -7.53
N ILE A 578 -12.70 57.75 -8.10
CA ILE A 578 -12.60 56.48 -7.35
C ILE A 578 -11.18 56.30 -6.79
N ARG A 579 -10.15 56.60 -7.59
CA ARG A 579 -8.74 56.50 -7.17
C ARG A 579 -8.41 57.49 -6.05
N MET A 580 -8.99 58.69 -6.06
CA MET A 580 -8.85 59.63 -4.95
C MET A 580 -9.66 59.17 -3.72
N TYR A 581 -10.87 58.66 -3.89
CA TYR A 581 -11.69 58.22 -2.76
C TYR A 581 -10.99 57.15 -1.90
N PHE A 582 -10.42 56.12 -2.54
CA PHE A 582 -9.76 55.01 -1.84
C PHE A 582 -8.30 55.29 -1.43
N SER A 583 -7.73 56.46 -1.79
CA SER A 583 -6.45 56.89 -1.20
C SER A 583 -6.65 57.41 0.22
N TYR A 584 -7.85 57.94 0.53
CA TYR A 584 -8.20 58.47 1.85
C TYR A 584 -9.06 57.49 2.68
N SER A 585 -9.93 56.70 2.05
CA SER A 585 -10.84 55.77 2.74
C SER A 585 -10.33 54.32 2.70
N ASN A 586 -10.27 53.66 3.86
CA ASN A 586 -9.72 52.31 4.03
C ASN A 586 -10.77 51.24 4.40
N THR A 587 -12.04 51.44 4.07
CA THR A 587 -13.17 50.60 4.54
C THR A 587 -13.39 49.31 3.74
N LEU A 588 -12.75 49.14 2.57
CA LEU A 588 -12.94 47.96 1.72
C LEU A 588 -12.36 46.66 2.29
N ALA A 589 -12.96 45.53 1.89
CA ALA A 589 -12.41 44.20 2.14
C ALA A 589 -11.06 43.99 1.44
N GLY A 590 -10.21 43.14 2.01
CA GLY A 590 -8.83 42.94 1.55
C GLY A 590 -8.70 42.49 0.09
N GLN A 591 -9.62 41.67 -0.43
CA GLN A 591 -9.58 41.21 -1.82
C GLN A 591 -9.87 42.33 -2.82
N LYS A 592 -10.81 43.23 -2.50
CA LYS A 592 -11.13 44.40 -3.34
C LYS A 592 -10.03 45.47 -3.28
N LYS A 593 -9.35 45.63 -2.13
CA LYS A 593 -8.13 46.45 -2.04
C LYS A 593 -7.01 45.93 -2.94
N ALA A 594 -6.81 44.61 -2.98
CA ALA A 594 -5.83 44.00 -3.87
C ALA A 594 -6.13 44.29 -5.34
N LEU A 595 -7.41 44.27 -5.75
CA LEU A 595 -7.84 44.64 -7.09
C LEU A 595 -7.50 46.08 -7.46
N ILE A 596 -7.77 47.04 -6.57
CA ILE A 596 -7.39 48.45 -6.78
C ILE A 596 -5.88 48.59 -6.90
N TYR A 597 -5.11 48.01 -5.97
CA TYR A 597 -3.66 48.11 -5.98
C TYR A 597 -3.04 47.42 -7.21
N ALA A 598 -3.57 46.28 -7.64
CA ALA A 598 -3.14 45.61 -8.86
C ALA A 598 -3.41 46.46 -10.11
N ASN A 599 -4.56 47.15 -10.21
CA ASN A 599 -4.86 48.08 -11.31
C ASN A 599 -3.89 49.28 -11.31
N VAL A 600 -3.57 49.83 -10.12
CA VAL A 600 -2.58 50.92 -9.98
C VAL A 600 -1.18 50.48 -10.40
N ILE A 601 -0.76 49.25 -10.05
CA ILE A 601 0.53 48.67 -10.50
C ILE A 601 0.54 48.47 -12.02
N LYS A 602 -0.52 47.86 -12.58
CA LYS A 602 -0.63 47.58 -14.02
C LYS A 602 -0.54 48.87 -14.84
N ASN A 603 -1.11 49.97 -14.34
CA ASN A 603 -1.15 51.27 -15.02
C ASN A 603 -0.07 52.27 -14.53
N ARG A 604 0.97 51.81 -13.83
CA ARG A 604 2.02 52.67 -13.21
C ARG A 604 2.75 53.61 -14.17
N GLU A 605 2.85 53.22 -15.45
CA GLU A 605 3.50 54.04 -16.49
C GLU A 605 2.59 55.16 -16.99
N LYS A 606 1.28 54.93 -17.02
CA LYS A 606 0.28 55.93 -17.44
C LYS A 606 -0.03 56.94 -16.34
N ASP A 607 0.03 56.54 -15.07
CA ASP A 607 -0.21 57.41 -13.93
C ASP A 607 0.79 57.17 -12.78
N ARG A 608 1.97 57.76 -12.95
CA ARG A 608 3.07 57.66 -11.99
C ARG A 608 2.77 58.36 -10.66
N HIS A 609 1.98 59.43 -10.67
CA HIS A 609 1.65 60.20 -9.48
C HIS A 609 0.77 59.38 -8.52
N THR A 610 -0.29 58.76 -9.03
CA THR A 610 -1.16 57.90 -8.23
C THR A 610 -0.40 56.69 -7.68
N PHE A 611 0.49 56.08 -8.48
CA PHE A 611 1.34 54.98 -8.01
C PHE A 611 2.24 55.39 -6.83
N GLN A 612 2.89 56.56 -6.90
CA GLN A 612 3.75 57.06 -5.82
C GLN A 612 2.96 57.34 -4.54
N SER A 613 1.76 57.92 -4.66
CA SER A 613 0.87 58.17 -3.51
C SER A 613 0.45 56.88 -2.80
N TYR A 614 0.10 55.84 -3.57
CA TYR A 614 -0.35 54.55 -3.03
C TYR A 614 0.79 53.65 -2.52
N ARG A 615 2.04 53.89 -2.94
CA ARG A 615 3.17 52.98 -2.70
C ARG A 615 3.37 52.56 -1.24
N PRO A 616 3.42 53.48 -0.25
CA PRO A 616 3.64 53.08 1.15
C PRO A 616 2.51 52.17 1.68
N ALA A 617 1.26 52.47 1.31
CA ALA A 617 0.11 51.66 1.69
C ALA A 617 0.14 50.27 1.02
N MET A 618 0.54 50.19 -0.25
CA MET A 618 0.68 48.93 -0.98
C MET A 618 1.78 48.03 -0.40
N GLU A 619 2.93 48.59 0.00
CA GLU A 619 4.04 47.83 0.61
C GLU A 619 3.60 47.19 1.94
N VAL A 620 3.01 47.99 2.85
CA VAL A 620 2.49 47.49 4.14
C VAL A 620 1.38 46.46 3.94
N PHE A 621 0.48 46.71 2.98
CA PHE A 621 -0.57 45.77 2.64
C PHE A 621 0.00 44.43 2.14
N THR A 622 0.95 44.47 1.21
CA THR A 622 1.59 43.29 0.62
C THR A 622 2.26 42.43 1.70
N ALA A 623 3.06 43.04 2.58
CA ALA A 623 3.71 42.36 3.70
C ALA A 623 2.69 41.68 4.64
N ARG A 624 1.55 42.32 4.93
CA ARG A 624 0.49 41.71 5.75
C ARG A 624 -0.26 40.59 5.04
N GLN A 625 -0.45 40.67 3.72
CA GLN A 625 -1.22 39.64 2.99
C GLN A 625 -0.40 38.38 2.74
N ILE A 626 0.91 38.49 2.49
CA ILE A 626 1.76 37.31 2.30
C ILE A 626 1.88 36.47 3.57
N GLN A 627 1.97 37.12 4.73
CA GLN A 627 1.94 36.46 6.03
C GLN A 627 0.63 35.67 6.26
N LYS A 628 -0.45 36.05 5.60
CA LYS A 628 -1.74 35.33 5.62
C LYS A 628 -1.86 34.24 4.55
N GLY A 629 -0.82 34.02 3.73
CA GLY A 629 -0.81 33.00 2.67
C GLY A 629 -1.86 33.22 1.57
N ARG A 630 -2.33 34.45 1.38
CA ARG A 630 -3.39 34.75 0.39
C ARG A 630 -2.80 34.81 -1.01
N MET A 631 -3.51 34.25 -1.97
CA MET A 631 -3.03 34.20 -3.36
C MET A 631 -4.20 34.24 -4.34
N ASN A 632 -4.06 35.12 -5.35
CA ASN A 632 -4.88 35.24 -6.54
C ASN A 632 -4.10 36.09 -7.58
N ARG A 633 -4.72 36.41 -8.72
CA ARG A 633 -4.06 37.19 -9.78
C ARG A 633 -3.59 38.57 -9.30
N GLU A 634 -4.39 39.21 -8.45
CA GLU A 634 -4.14 40.55 -7.92
C GLU A 634 -3.02 40.56 -6.87
N TYR A 635 -3.00 39.58 -5.95
CA TYR A 635 -1.92 39.39 -4.98
C TYR A 635 -0.60 39.03 -5.66
N ALA A 636 -0.62 38.20 -6.71
CA ALA A 636 0.59 37.86 -7.47
C ALA A 636 1.25 39.10 -8.09
N ALA A 637 0.47 40.06 -8.61
CA ALA A 637 0.99 41.32 -9.14
C ALA A 637 1.68 42.18 -8.05
N LEU A 638 1.08 42.22 -6.85
CA LEU A 638 1.67 42.89 -5.69
C LEU A 638 2.98 42.23 -5.25
N TYR A 639 2.97 40.90 -5.14
CA TYR A 639 4.11 40.09 -4.73
C TYR A 639 5.31 40.24 -5.66
N ARG A 640 5.10 40.16 -6.99
CA ARG A 640 6.16 40.39 -7.98
C ARG A 640 6.79 41.79 -7.91
N THR A 641 6.04 42.78 -7.41
CA THR A 641 6.47 44.18 -7.41
C THR A 641 7.20 44.57 -6.12
N PHE A 642 6.73 44.07 -4.96
CA PHE A 642 7.17 44.55 -3.65
C PHE A 642 7.90 43.52 -2.78
N LEU A 643 7.89 42.23 -3.13
CA LEU A 643 8.62 41.25 -2.33
C LEU A 643 10.13 41.43 -2.48
N LYS A 644 10.80 41.32 -1.34
CA LYS A 644 12.25 41.27 -1.22
C LYS A 644 12.67 39.85 -0.82
N LYS A 645 13.98 39.58 -0.86
CA LYS A 645 14.53 38.35 -0.30
C LYS A 645 14.18 38.26 1.20
N PRO A 646 13.87 37.05 1.72
CA PRO A 646 13.58 36.88 3.14
C PRO A 646 14.76 37.29 4.01
N GLU A 647 14.46 37.97 5.11
CA GLU A 647 15.46 38.41 6.11
C GLU A 647 15.41 37.53 7.37
N ASP A 648 14.32 36.77 7.56
CA ASP A 648 14.03 35.97 8.74
C ASP A 648 13.25 34.68 8.37
N PRO A 649 13.22 33.66 9.26
CA PRO A 649 12.50 32.40 8.99
C PRO A 649 10.99 32.56 8.75
N ASP A 650 10.32 33.51 9.41
CA ASP A 650 8.87 33.71 9.25
C ASP A 650 8.55 34.33 7.88
N SER A 651 9.36 35.29 7.41
CA SER A 651 9.24 35.82 6.05
C SER A 651 9.57 34.76 4.98
N ALA A 652 10.59 33.92 5.20
CA ALA A 652 10.90 32.81 4.30
C ALA A 652 9.73 31.81 4.20
N LYS A 653 9.12 31.44 5.34
CA LYS A 653 7.95 30.55 5.38
C LYS A 653 6.73 31.17 4.68
N ALA A 654 6.47 32.46 4.89
CA ALA A 654 5.37 33.16 4.24
C ALA A 654 5.53 33.20 2.71
N ILE A 655 6.75 33.44 2.22
CA ILE A 655 7.07 33.41 0.78
C ILE A 655 6.93 31.98 0.22
N ALA A 656 7.49 30.98 0.89
CA ALA A 656 7.41 29.58 0.46
C ALA A 656 5.96 29.07 0.32
N ASN A 657 5.02 29.55 1.15
CA ASN A 657 3.60 29.14 1.11
C ASN A 657 2.83 29.65 -0.12
N VAL A 658 3.34 30.69 -0.78
CA VAL A 658 2.72 31.31 -1.96
C VAL A 658 3.49 31.07 -3.26
N LEU A 659 4.76 30.67 -3.17
CA LEU A 659 5.55 30.22 -4.31
C LEU A 659 4.91 29.00 -4.99
N PHE A 660 5.28 28.79 -6.25
CA PHE A 660 4.84 27.67 -7.07
C PHE A 660 3.34 27.66 -7.43
N THR A 661 2.67 28.81 -7.30
CA THR A 661 1.24 28.90 -7.57
C THR A 661 0.94 28.89 -9.06
N HIS A 662 -0.01 28.05 -9.45
CA HIS A 662 -0.63 27.96 -10.77
C HIS A 662 -2.12 28.24 -10.66
N HIS A 663 -2.71 28.81 -11.72
CA HIS A 663 -4.13 29.09 -11.83
C HIS A 663 -4.79 28.07 -12.75
N VAL A 664 -5.77 27.34 -12.24
CA VAL A 664 -6.55 26.34 -12.96
C VAL A 664 -7.96 26.88 -13.23
N THR A 665 -8.40 26.81 -14.47
CA THR A 665 -9.76 27.13 -14.88
C THR A 665 -10.42 25.91 -15.51
N CYS A 666 -11.71 25.71 -15.25
CA CYS A 666 -12.49 24.58 -15.73
C CYS A 666 -13.85 25.08 -16.21
N GLU A 667 -14.29 24.60 -17.37
CA GLU A 667 -15.61 24.95 -17.94
C GLU A 667 -16.76 24.22 -17.24
N ASN A 668 -16.48 23.08 -16.58
CA ASN A 668 -17.52 22.28 -15.94
C ASN A 668 -17.86 22.85 -14.54
N PRO A 669 -19.08 23.38 -14.32
CA PRO A 669 -19.46 23.99 -13.05
C PRO A 669 -19.68 22.99 -11.90
N LYS A 670 -19.77 21.68 -12.18
CA LYS A 670 -19.92 20.64 -11.15
C LYS A 670 -18.62 20.34 -10.39
N ILE A 671 -17.47 20.78 -10.92
CA ILE A 671 -16.18 20.58 -10.27
C ILE A 671 -16.07 21.55 -9.10
N THR A 672 -15.90 21.00 -7.90
CA THR A 672 -15.82 21.80 -6.67
C THR A 672 -14.39 21.89 -6.15
N ARG A 673 -13.49 20.99 -6.53
CA ARG A 673 -12.12 20.94 -6.04
C ARG A 673 -11.13 20.47 -7.11
N VAL A 674 -9.88 20.89 -6.97
CA VAL A 674 -8.72 20.42 -7.74
C VAL A 674 -7.78 19.69 -6.79
N ILE A 675 -7.44 18.45 -7.11
CA ILE A 675 -6.53 17.61 -6.35
C ILE A 675 -5.18 17.59 -7.06
N VAL A 676 -4.10 17.79 -6.31
CA VAL A 676 -2.74 17.73 -6.83
C VAL A 676 -2.00 16.60 -6.11
N CYS A 677 -1.43 15.70 -6.90
CA CYS A 677 -0.64 14.56 -6.44
C CYS A 677 0.77 14.67 -7.01
N HIS A 678 1.78 14.74 -6.13
CA HIS A 678 3.19 14.67 -6.52
C HIS A 678 3.71 13.25 -6.28
N PRO A 679 4.39 12.61 -7.24
CA PRO A 679 4.99 11.29 -7.04
C PRO A 679 5.87 11.18 -5.77
N ALA A 680 6.57 12.27 -5.44
CA ALA A 680 7.45 12.35 -4.29
C ALA A 680 6.71 12.56 -2.96
N MET A 681 5.44 12.96 -2.95
CA MET A 681 4.65 13.20 -1.74
C MET A 681 3.87 11.96 -1.31
N ALA A 682 3.71 11.75 0.00
CA ALA A 682 2.91 10.64 0.53
C ALA A 682 1.40 10.90 0.45
N GLY A 683 0.99 12.18 0.42
CA GLY A 683 -0.39 12.60 0.38
C GLY A 683 -0.69 13.53 -0.80
N GLU A 684 -1.99 13.75 -1.01
CA GLU A 684 -2.50 14.70 -2.00
C GLU A 684 -2.83 16.05 -1.36
N THR A 685 -2.84 17.10 -2.17
CA THR A 685 -3.31 18.42 -1.73
C THR A 685 -4.57 18.79 -2.47
N SER A 686 -5.60 19.20 -1.73
CA SER A 686 -6.89 19.60 -2.29
C SER A 686 -7.10 21.11 -2.24
N TYR A 687 -7.55 21.68 -3.35
CA TYR A 687 -7.78 23.11 -3.54
C TYR A 687 -9.23 23.35 -3.93
N PRO A 688 -9.93 24.33 -3.34
CA PRO A 688 -11.30 24.65 -3.74
C PRO A 688 -11.34 25.29 -5.14
N MET A 689 -12.31 24.89 -5.95
CA MET A 689 -12.68 25.53 -7.21
C MET A 689 -13.68 26.66 -6.90
N THR A 690 -13.39 27.87 -7.40
CA THR A 690 -14.28 29.03 -7.28
C THR A 690 -14.76 29.47 -8.67
N GLU A 691 -15.70 30.42 -8.75
CA GLU A 691 -16.06 31.06 -10.04
C GLU A 691 -14.83 31.58 -10.81
N ARG A 692 -13.76 31.96 -10.08
CA ARG A 692 -12.52 32.48 -10.66
C ARG A 692 -11.48 31.40 -10.94
N GLY A 693 -11.81 30.11 -10.79
CA GLY A 693 -10.87 28.99 -10.87
C GLY A 693 -10.25 28.63 -9.51
N ALA A 694 -9.24 27.76 -9.55
CA ALA A 694 -8.48 27.28 -8.38
C ALA A 694 -7.01 27.73 -8.45
N TYR A 695 -6.43 28.06 -7.30
CA TYR A 695 -5.01 28.42 -7.19
C TYR A 695 -4.25 27.28 -6.50
N ILE A 696 -3.55 26.48 -7.29
CA ILE A 696 -2.88 25.25 -6.85
C ILE A 696 -1.37 25.47 -6.74
N ARG A 697 -0.65 24.65 -5.96
CA ARG A 697 0.82 24.64 -5.95
C ARG A 697 1.37 23.44 -6.71
N LEU A 698 2.28 23.69 -7.65
CA LEU A 698 2.99 22.66 -8.42
C LEU A 698 4.50 22.82 -8.22
N TYR A 699 5.07 21.96 -7.37
CA TYR A 699 6.49 22.00 -7.01
C TYR A 699 7.42 21.29 -7.99
N GLY A 700 6.92 20.23 -8.64
CA GLY A 700 7.62 19.39 -9.61
C GLY A 700 6.88 19.28 -10.94
N LYS A 701 7.59 18.82 -11.98
CA LYS A 701 7.05 18.73 -13.35
C LYS A 701 6.11 17.55 -13.57
N LYS A 702 6.23 16.48 -12.78
CA LYS A 702 5.45 15.24 -12.93
C LYS A 702 4.21 15.20 -12.03
N ALA A 703 3.91 16.32 -11.35
CA ALA A 703 2.68 16.47 -10.59
C ALA A 703 1.45 16.17 -11.46
N ARG A 704 0.53 15.36 -10.93
CA ARG A 704 -0.75 15.07 -11.57
C ARG A 704 -1.84 15.93 -10.94
N ILE A 705 -2.68 16.47 -11.80
CA ILE A 705 -3.83 17.28 -11.41
C ILE A 705 -5.08 16.45 -11.72
N LEU A 706 -5.96 16.33 -10.73
CA LEU A 706 -7.27 15.68 -10.86
C LEU A 706 -8.36 16.69 -10.47
N LEU A 707 -9.56 16.48 -10.99
CA LEU A 707 -10.73 17.29 -10.69
C LEU A 707 -11.68 16.47 -9.84
N GLU A 708 -12.22 17.05 -8.78
CA GLU A 708 -13.17 16.39 -7.87
C GLU A 708 -14.49 17.17 -7.85
N ASP A 709 -15.61 16.44 -7.98
CA ASP A 709 -16.95 17.00 -7.89
C ASP A 709 -17.55 16.91 -6.47
N GLU A 710 -18.76 17.43 -6.29
CA GLU A 710 -19.46 17.40 -4.98
C GLU A 710 -19.67 15.98 -4.43
N GLN A 711 -19.74 14.97 -5.30
CA GLN A 711 -19.95 13.56 -4.94
C GLN A 711 -18.64 12.81 -4.68
N ARG A 712 -17.50 13.52 -4.62
CA ARG A 712 -16.14 12.97 -4.50
C ARG A 712 -15.72 12.05 -5.65
N ARG A 713 -16.33 12.21 -6.83
CA ARG A 713 -15.87 11.52 -8.05
C ARG A 713 -14.70 12.30 -8.61
N ARG A 714 -13.64 11.58 -8.95
CA ARG A 714 -12.40 12.17 -9.48
C ARG A 714 -12.25 11.87 -10.95
N TYR A 715 -11.80 12.89 -11.67
CA TYR A 715 -11.57 12.87 -13.10
C TYR A 715 -10.13 13.29 -13.39
N ALA A 716 -9.47 12.61 -14.32
CA ALA A 716 -8.18 13.08 -14.79
C ALA A 716 -8.33 14.42 -15.53
N VAL A 717 -7.36 15.33 -15.40
CA VAL A 717 -7.40 16.59 -16.15
C VAL A 717 -7.45 16.28 -17.66
N THR A 718 -8.50 16.77 -18.29
CA THR A 718 -8.84 16.61 -19.71
C THR A 718 -8.60 17.94 -20.44
N GLU A 719 -8.66 17.94 -21.78
CA GLU A 719 -8.43 19.12 -22.64
C GLU A 719 -9.26 20.37 -22.26
N THR A 720 -10.35 20.23 -21.51
CA THR A 720 -11.24 21.32 -21.06
C THR A 720 -10.71 22.12 -19.86
N CYS A 721 -9.52 21.81 -19.34
CA CYS A 721 -8.92 22.51 -18.21
C CYS A 721 -7.64 23.24 -18.61
N ARG A 722 -7.58 24.54 -18.30
CA ARG A 722 -6.41 25.39 -18.58
C ARG A 722 -5.65 25.67 -17.29
N VAL A 723 -4.36 25.35 -17.29
CA VAL A 723 -3.43 25.53 -16.16
C VAL A 723 -2.36 26.54 -16.54
N GLU A 724 -2.25 27.65 -15.81
CA GLU A 724 -1.29 28.72 -16.10
C GLU A 724 -0.38 29.03 -14.91
N PRO A 725 0.93 29.23 -15.10
CA PRO A 725 1.83 29.62 -14.02
C PRO A 725 1.54 31.05 -13.56
N LEU A 726 1.29 31.23 -12.26
CA LEU A 726 0.93 32.53 -11.69
C LEU A 726 2.05 33.16 -10.87
N PHE A 727 2.77 32.40 -10.04
CA PHE A 727 3.86 32.95 -9.24
C PHE A 727 5.00 31.93 -9.06
N MET A 728 6.05 32.12 -9.86
CA MET A 728 7.25 31.28 -9.91
C MET A 728 8.48 32.18 -9.86
N ASP A 729 9.36 31.98 -8.87
CA ASP A 729 10.63 32.71 -8.77
C ASP A 729 11.69 31.79 -8.15
N LYS A 730 12.70 31.45 -8.96
CA LYS A 730 13.78 30.53 -8.56
C LYS A 730 14.75 31.17 -7.57
N GLU A 731 14.98 32.48 -7.67
CA GLU A 731 15.89 33.18 -6.77
C GLU A 731 15.30 33.31 -5.37
N LEU A 732 14.00 33.64 -5.30
CA LEU A 732 13.28 33.65 -4.02
C LEU A 732 13.18 32.26 -3.41
N ALA A 733 12.97 31.20 -4.21
CA ALA A 733 12.96 29.83 -3.71
C ALA A 733 14.30 29.45 -3.07
N ARG A 734 15.43 29.73 -3.74
CA ARG A 734 16.78 29.49 -3.18
C ARG A 734 17.05 30.32 -1.93
N ALA A 735 16.64 31.59 -1.92
CA ALA A 735 16.79 32.45 -0.74
C ALA A 735 15.98 31.94 0.47
N CYS A 736 14.78 31.38 0.24
CA CYS A 736 14.01 30.73 1.30
C CYS A 736 14.68 29.45 1.82
N GLY A 737 15.38 28.70 0.96
CA GLY A 737 16.12 27.50 1.33
C GLY A 737 17.32 27.75 2.24
N GLY A 738 17.80 28.99 2.36
CA GLY A 738 18.85 29.37 3.32
C GLY A 738 18.38 29.42 4.78
N PHE A 739 17.08 29.27 5.03
CA PHE A 739 16.51 29.29 6.38
C PHE A 739 15.98 27.90 6.76
N ALA A 740 16.07 27.55 8.04
CA ALA A 740 15.53 26.30 8.58
C ALA A 740 13.98 26.38 8.70
N ILE A 741 13.28 26.24 7.57
CA ILE A 741 11.82 26.27 7.50
C ILE A 741 11.24 24.90 7.15
N GLU A 742 10.13 24.54 7.77
CA GLU A 742 9.37 23.33 7.42
C GLU A 742 8.38 23.63 6.28
N ASN A 743 8.81 23.39 5.04
CA ASN A 743 7.94 23.44 3.86
C ASN A 743 8.31 22.31 2.88
N PRO A 744 7.55 21.18 2.88
CA PRO A 744 7.85 20.04 2.01
C PRO A 744 7.84 20.39 0.52
N GLY A 745 6.97 21.31 0.09
CA GLY A 745 6.87 21.72 -1.31
C GLY A 745 8.11 22.48 -1.80
N LEU A 746 8.64 23.37 -0.96
CA LEU A 746 9.91 24.05 -1.24
C LEU A 746 11.07 23.05 -1.28
N LEU A 747 11.15 22.15 -0.29
CA LEU A 747 12.20 21.11 -0.24
C LEU A 747 12.17 20.22 -1.49
N LEU A 748 10.98 19.82 -1.96
CA LEU A 748 10.83 19.05 -3.20
C LEU A 748 11.42 19.79 -4.41
N HIS A 749 11.15 21.10 -4.51
CA HIS A 749 11.69 21.90 -5.60
C HIS A 749 13.21 22.07 -5.53
N LEU A 750 13.77 22.21 -4.32
CA LEU A 750 15.20 22.42 -4.11
C LEU A 750 16.02 21.13 -4.28
N CYS A 751 15.52 19.99 -3.82
CA CYS A 751 16.17 18.69 -3.98
C CYS A 751 15.95 18.06 -5.35
N GLY A 752 14.89 18.45 -6.07
CA GLY A 752 14.49 17.80 -7.32
C GLY A 752 13.54 16.62 -7.08
N GLU A 753 12.66 16.36 -8.05
CA GLU A 753 11.62 15.32 -7.92
C GLU A 753 12.10 13.94 -8.40
N GLN A 754 13.06 13.92 -9.35
CA GLN A 754 13.61 12.71 -9.95
C GLN A 754 15.10 12.55 -9.61
N GLU A 755 15.59 11.32 -9.71
CA GLU A 755 17.00 11.02 -9.42
C GLU A 755 17.97 11.77 -10.35
N GLU A 756 17.62 11.98 -11.62
CA GLU A 756 18.46 12.71 -12.57
C GLU A 756 18.52 14.22 -12.29
N GLU A 757 17.52 14.76 -11.59
CA GLU A 757 17.48 16.16 -11.17
C GLU A 757 18.24 16.38 -9.85
N MET A 758 18.52 15.32 -9.09
CA MET A 758 19.18 15.37 -7.79
C MET A 758 20.69 15.59 -7.92
N GLN A 759 21.13 16.84 -7.84
CA GLN A 759 22.54 17.21 -7.78
C GLN A 759 22.92 17.58 -6.34
N LEU A 760 23.40 16.61 -5.58
CA LEU A 760 23.83 16.80 -4.19
C LEU A 760 25.23 17.43 -4.13
N THR A 761 25.37 18.53 -3.37
CA THR A 761 26.60 19.28 -3.12
C THR A 761 26.68 19.68 -1.65
N ALA A 762 27.85 20.10 -1.16
CA ALA A 762 28.01 20.55 0.21
C ALA A 762 27.05 21.70 0.59
N GLU A 763 26.77 22.63 -0.34
CA GLU A 763 25.87 23.77 -0.11
C GLU A 763 24.40 23.37 0.10
N ASN A 764 23.96 22.25 -0.50
CA ASN A 764 22.56 21.81 -0.44
C ASN A 764 22.35 20.54 0.41
N LEU A 765 23.41 20.01 1.02
CA LEU A 765 23.39 18.81 1.87
C LEU A 765 22.29 18.88 2.94
N ALA A 766 22.13 20.05 3.59
CA ALA A 766 21.12 20.28 4.60
C ALA A 766 19.68 20.07 4.09
N TRP A 767 19.40 20.43 2.83
CA TRP A 767 18.07 20.24 2.23
C TRP A 767 17.74 18.75 2.06
N TYR A 768 18.71 17.95 1.62
CA TYR A 768 18.54 16.50 1.44
C TYR A 768 18.42 15.78 2.79
N GLN A 769 19.22 16.17 3.79
CA GLN A 769 19.08 15.66 5.16
C GLN A 769 17.67 15.93 5.72
N GLN A 770 17.15 17.15 5.54
CA GLN A 770 15.79 17.50 5.94
C GLN A 770 14.74 16.71 5.15
N ALA A 771 14.94 16.52 3.84
CA ALA A 771 14.04 15.73 2.99
C ALA A 771 13.99 14.25 3.40
N ALA A 772 15.12 13.66 3.81
CA ALA A 772 15.17 12.29 4.30
C ALA A 772 14.35 12.08 5.58
N ARG A 773 14.29 13.10 6.46
CA ARG A 773 13.56 13.06 7.75
C ARG A 773 12.08 13.45 7.62
N THR A 774 11.69 14.15 6.55
CA THR A 774 10.34 14.71 6.37
C THR A 774 9.29 13.63 6.06
N SER A 775 8.32 13.43 6.95
CA SER A 775 7.26 12.41 6.81
C SER A 775 6.23 12.70 5.71
N ALA A 776 6.14 13.95 5.23
CA ALA A 776 5.27 14.33 4.12
C ALA A 776 5.68 13.69 2.78
N PHE A 777 6.94 13.26 2.65
CA PHE A 777 7.43 12.58 1.46
C PHE A 777 7.13 11.09 1.44
N SER A 778 6.90 10.55 0.23
CA SER A 778 6.66 9.13 0.00
C SER A 778 7.85 8.30 0.47
N SER A 779 7.60 7.05 0.89
CA SER A 779 8.68 6.14 1.29
C SER A 779 9.65 5.86 0.15
N ALA A 780 9.16 5.83 -1.09
CA ALA A 780 9.98 5.67 -2.28
C ALA A 780 10.92 6.86 -2.49
N TYR A 781 10.40 8.09 -2.43
CA TYR A 781 11.24 9.29 -2.60
C TYR A 781 12.28 9.43 -1.49
N ARG A 782 11.89 9.18 -0.22
CA ARG A 782 12.85 9.17 0.89
C ARG A 782 13.92 8.11 0.72
N LYS A 783 13.60 6.95 0.11
CA LYS A 783 14.59 5.92 -0.21
C LYS A 783 15.62 6.44 -1.22
N THR A 784 15.18 7.09 -2.30
CA THR A 784 16.06 7.71 -3.31
C THR A 784 16.92 8.82 -2.70
N VAL A 785 16.34 9.71 -1.89
CA VAL A 785 17.09 10.78 -1.18
C VAL A 785 18.14 10.19 -0.26
N ARG A 786 17.80 9.16 0.53
CA ARG A 786 18.76 8.47 1.41
C ARG A 786 19.86 7.77 0.64
N GLN A 787 19.55 7.22 -0.53
CA GLN A 787 20.55 6.62 -1.41
C GLN A 787 21.57 7.67 -1.87
N LYS A 788 21.11 8.84 -2.35
CA LYS A 788 22.01 9.94 -2.74
C LYS A 788 22.85 10.47 -1.58
N LEU A 789 22.26 10.60 -0.39
CA LEU A 789 23.00 10.96 0.82
C LEU A 789 24.08 9.93 1.15
N LEU A 790 23.76 8.64 1.05
CA LEU A 790 24.71 7.55 1.31
C LEU A 790 25.86 7.55 0.29
N GLU A 791 25.54 7.71 -1.00
CA GLU A 791 26.54 7.88 -2.07
C GLU A 791 27.49 9.07 -1.79
N TYR A 792 26.95 10.20 -1.34
CA TYR A 792 27.74 11.39 -0.98
C TYR A 792 28.65 11.14 0.22
N TYR A 793 28.14 10.54 1.30
CA TYR A 793 28.92 10.25 2.51
C TYR A 793 30.08 9.28 2.24
N LEU A 794 29.87 8.29 1.36
CA LEU A 794 30.94 7.36 0.97
C LEU A 794 32.01 8.03 0.11
N ALA A 795 31.62 8.99 -0.74
CA ALA A 795 32.51 9.75 -1.61
C ALA A 795 33.33 10.83 -0.87
N HIS A 796 32.81 11.36 0.26
CA HIS A 796 33.45 12.42 1.05
C HIS A 796 33.67 12.00 2.51
N PRO A 797 34.54 11.00 2.77
CA PRO A 797 34.73 10.43 4.12
C PRO A 797 35.45 11.37 5.10
N ASP A 798 36.19 12.36 4.63
CA ASP A 798 37.01 13.25 5.49
C ASP A 798 36.28 14.57 5.86
N GLU A 799 35.03 14.75 5.42
CA GLU A 799 34.24 15.95 5.73
C GLU A 799 33.63 15.87 7.14
N ARG A 800 33.73 16.97 7.92
CA ARG A 800 33.16 17.06 9.28
C ARG A 800 31.64 16.92 9.27
N GLU A 801 31.01 17.44 8.22
CA GLU A 801 29.57 17.34 7.98
C GLU A 801 29.13 15.88 7.84
N THR A 802 29.94 15.03 7.20
CA THR A 802 29.68 13.59 7.07
C THR A 802 29.77 12.90 8.42
N GLU A 803 30.80 13.18 9.23
CA GLU A 803 30.96 12.60 10.57
C GLU A 803 29.76 12.94 11.48
N ALA A 804 29.34 14.20 11.49
CA ALA A 804 28.16 14.65 12.23
C ALA A 804 26.87 13.97 11.74
N ALA A 805 26.70 13.82 10.42
CA ALA A 805 25.54 13.15 9.84
C ALA A 805 25.49 11.65 10.20
N VAL A 806 26.63 10.96 10.21
CA VAL A 806 26.73 9.55 10.60
C VAL A 806 26.40 9.36 12.09
N ALA A 807 26.78 10.31 12.94
CA ALA A 807 26.43 10.27 14.36
C ALA A 807 24.90 10.27 14.58
N GLU A 808 24.13 11.03 13.80
CA GLU A 808 22.66 11.10 13.88
C GLU A 808 21.91 10.22 12.85
N LEU A 809 22.60 9.27 12.20
CA LEU A 809 22.03 8.47 11.13
C LEU A 809 20.86 7.59 11.62
N GLU A 810 19.77 7.51 10.85
CA GLU A 810 18.67 6.60 11.13
C GLU A 810 18.98 5.20 10.55
N ASP A 811 19.82 4.43 11.26
CA ASP A 811 20.44 3.17 10.79
C ASP A 811 19.48 2.22 10.07
N SER A 812 18.34 1.94 10.69
CA SER A 812 17.36 0.99 10.15
C SER A 812 16.71 1.46 8.84
N ALA A 813 16.63 2.77 8.62
CA ALA A 813 16.02 3.35 7.43
C ALA A 813 17.00 3.42 6.26
N TYR A 814 18.29 3.66 6.54
CA TYR A 814 19.37 3.60 5.56
C TYR A 814 19.72 2.16 5.18
N ALA A 815 19.72 1.23 6.14
CA ALA A 815 19.95 -0.18 5.86
C ALA A 815 18.89 -0.80 4.92
N LYS A 816 17.64 -0.31 4.96
CA LYS A 816 16.58 -0.69 4.00
C LYS A 816 16.81 -0.15 2.59
N VAL A 817 17.64 0.88 2.45
CA VAL A 817 18.05 1.43 1.15
C VAL A 817 19.20 0.58 0.61
N ASP A 818 20.31 0.60 1.34
CA ASP A 818 21.51 -0.16 1.07
C ASP A 818 22.18 -0.55 2.38
N ARG A 819 21.95 -1.81 2.79
CA ARG A 819 22.51 -2.42 4.00
C ARG A 819 24.03 -2.39 3.99
N ILE A 820 24.64 -2.75 2.86
CA ILE A 820 26.08 -2.99 2.74
C ILE A 820 26.80 -1.67 2.97
N SER A 821 26.42 -0.66 2.20
CA SER A 821 27.00 0.68 2.26
C SER A 821 26.76 1.35 3.62
N THR A 822 25.60 1.12 4.25
CA THR A 822 25.31 1.66 5.60
C THR A 822 26.23 1.06 6.66
N ILE A 823 26.42 -0.27 6.65
CA ILE A 823 27.29 -0.96 7.61
C ILE A 823 28.75 -0.56 7.39
N GLU A 824 29.21 -0.49 6.14
CA GLU A 824 30.56 -0.02 5.81
C GLU A 824 30.82 1.41 6.32
N LEU A 825 29.85 2.31 6.16
CA LEU A 825 29.94 3.68 6.65
C LEU A 825 30.05 3.71 8.19
N LEU A 826 29.18 2.97 8.90
CA LEU A 826 29.21 2.90 10.37
C LEU A 826 30.54 2.33 10.89
N VAL A 827 31.04 1.26 10.27
CA VAL A 827 32.34 0.65 10.62
C VAL A 827 33.49 1.62 10.34
N ARG A 828 33.45 2.39 9.25
CA ARG A 828 34.49 3.39 8.92
C ARG A 828 34.58 4.50 9.98
N TYR A 829 33.46 4.95 10.53
CA TYR A 829 33.41 5.97 11.58
C TYR A 829 33.44 5.39 13.01
N GLY A 830 33.79 4.12 13.19
CA GLY A 830 33.94 3.49 14.51
C GLY A 830 32.63 3.32 15.29
N ARG A 831 31.47 3.30 14.62
CA ARG A 831 30.15 3.04 15.22
C ARG A 831 29.85 1.53 15.21
N TYR A 832 30.73 0.74 15.84
CA TYR A 832 30.71 -0.73 15.77
C TYR A 832 29.44 -1.36 16.36
N SER A 833 29.01 -0.95 17.55
CA SER A 833 27.78 -1.46 18.18
C SER A 833 26.52 -1.26 17.31
N ARG A 834 26.41 -0.11 16.64
CA ARG A 834 25.31 0.19 15.70
C ARG A 834 25.40 -0.66 14.43
N ALA A 835 26.61 -0.85 13.89
CA ALA A 835 26.84 -1.73 12.75
C ALA A 835 26.53 -3.20 13.09
N PHE A 836 26.92 -3.66 14.28
CA PHE A 836 26.65 -5.01 14.76
C PHE A 836 25.16 -5.29 14.94
N ALA A 837 24.39 -4.32 15.45
CA ALA A 837 22.93 -4.43 15.52
C ALA A 837 22.26 -4.55 14.13
N LEU A 838 22.85 -3.97 13.08
CA LEU A 838 22.36 -4.14 11.71
C LEU A 838 22.72 -5.50 11.11
N THR A 839 23.91 -6.03 11.40
CA THR A 839 24.30 -7.39 10.97
C THR A 839 23.50 -8.47 11.69
N ASP A 840 23.21 -8.27 12.98
CA ASP A 840 22.32 -9.13 13.76
C ASP A 840 20.91 -9.17 13.13
N ARG A 841 20.33 -7.99 12.86
CA ARG A 841 18.95 -7.90 12.35
C ARG A 841 18.78 -8.28 10.88
N TYR A 842 19.73 -7.92 10.03
CA TYR A 842 19.59 -8.03 8.57
C TYR A 842 20.62 -8.96 7.94
N GLY A 843 21.49 -9.62 8.71
CA GLY A 843 22.57 -10.48 8.23
C GLY A 843 23.76 -9.73 7.63
N TYR A 844 24.89 -10.43 7.51
CA TYR A 844 26.16 -9.90 7.01
C TYR A 844 26.48 -10.28 5.55
N GLU A 845 25.52 -10.82 4.78
CA GLU A 845 25.78 -11.30 3.42
C GLU A 845 26.25 -10.16 2.50
N LYS A 846 27.12 -10.47 1.53
CA LYS A 846 27.64 -9.51 0.52
C LYS A 846 28.44 -8.32 1.10
N ILE A 847 28.59 -8.19 2.42
CA ILE A 847 29.44 -7.17 3.04
C ILE A 847 30.91 -7.58 2.88
N PRO A 848 31.83 -6.65 2.54
CA PRO A 848 33.24 -6.96 2.43
C PRO A 848 33.80 -7.59 3.71
N VAL A 849 34.53 -8.70 3.58
CA VAL A 849 35.07 -9.45 4.72
C VAL A 849 36.00 -8.59 5.58
N SER A 850 36.74 -7.63 5.00
CA SER A 850 37.57 -6.69 5.75
C SER A 850 36.79 -5.69 6.61
N CYS A 851 35.53 -5.40 6.25
CA CYS A 851 34.61 -4.62 7.07
C CYS A 851 34.08 -5.47 8.23
N LEU A 852 33.65 -6.70 7.94
CA LEU A 852 33.18 -7.65 8.95
C LEU A 852 34.26 -8.03 9.97
N PHE A 853 35.51 -8.19 9.53
CA PHE A 853 36.66 -8.43 10.40
C PHE A 853 36.88 -7.27 11.39
N ARG A 854 36.90 -6.03 10.89
CA ARG A 854 37.02 -4.85 11.76
C ARG A 854 35.88 -4.75 12.77
N LEU A 855 34.66 -5.08 12.32
CA LEU A 855 33.47 -5.13 13.19
C LEU A 855 33.62 -6.21 14.27
N ALA A 856 33.96 -7.45 13.91
CA ALA A 856 34.15 -8.54 14.86
C ALA A 856 35.26 -8.23 15.88
N HIS A 857 36.44 -7.82 15.40
CA HIS A 857 37.57 -7.42 16.25
C HIS A 857 37.18 -6.33 17.26
N ALA A 858 36.54 -5.25 16.80
CA ALA A 858 36.15 -4.15 17.68
C ALA A 858 35.06 -4.56 18.68
N MET A 859 34.08 -5.37 18.26
CA MET A 859 33.01 -5.84 19.13
C MET A 859 33.52 -6.81 20.20
N ILE A 860 34.50 -7.67 19.89
CA ILE A 860 35.13 -8.56 20.89
C ILE A 860 35.80 -7.72 21.99
N LEU A 861 36.53 -6.67 21.62
CA LEU A 861 37.16 -5.76 22.57
C LEU A 861 36.14 -4.95 23.38
N GLU A 862 35.11 -4.39 22.73
CA GLU A 862 34.05 -3.61 23.37
C GLU A 862 33.23 -4.45 24.37
N LYS A 863 33.00 -5.73 24.05
CA LYS A 863 32.33 -6.71 24.91
C LYS A 863 33.26 -7.42 25.89
N GLU A 864 34.53 -7.03 25.98
CA GLU A 864 35.52 -7.61 26.90
C GLU A 864 35.61 -9.16 26.83
N PHE A 865 35.59 -9.72 25.61
CA PHE A 865 35.61 -11.18 25.38
C PHE A 865 34.44 -11.96 26.04
N THR A 866 33.29 -11.32 26.26
CA THR A 866 32.07 -12.03 26.69
C THR A 866 31.46 -12.85 25.54
N GLU A 867 30.96 -14.04 25.88
CA GLU A 867 30.31 -14.94 24.93
C GLU A 867 29.01 -14.32 24.38
N ASP A 868 28.91 -14.25 23.05
CA ASP A 868 27.75 -13.74 22.33
C ASP A 868 27.58 -14.55 21.04
N GLU A 869 26.42 -15.18 20.89
CA GLU A 869 26.18 -16.16 19.82
C GLU A 869 26.30 -15.55 18.41
N GLU A 870 25.74 -14.35 18.21
CA GLU A 870 25.80 -13.61 16.95
C GLU A 870 27.23 -13.19 16.60
N LEU A 871 28.01 -12.78 17.61
CA LEU A 871 29.42 -12.45 17.43
C LEU A 871 30.26 -13.69 17.10
N LEU A 872 29.91 -14.87 17.64
CA LEU A 872 30.57 -16.13 17.30
C LEU A 872 30.32 -16.52 15.85
N TYR A 873 29.09 -16.40 15.33
CA TYR A 873 28.80 -16.65 13.92
C TYR A 873 29.58 -15.70 13.01
N LEU A 874 29.61 -14.40 13.34
CA LEU A 874 30.36 -13.40 12.58
C LEU A 874 31.87 -13.67 12.59
N ALA A 875 32.45 -13.93 13.77
CA ALA A 875 33.88 -14.23 13.93
C ALA A 875 34.27 -15.52 13.19
N SER A 876 33.46 -16.57 13.31
CA SER A 876 33.66 -17.85 12.62
C SER A 876 33.60 -17.68 11.10
N TYR A 877 32.61 -16.93 10.59
CA TYR A 877 32.48 -16.62 9.17
C TYR A 877 33.71 -15.89 8.62
N VAL A 878 34.16 -14.83 9.30
CA VAL A 878 35.34 -14.04 8.90
C VAL A 878 36.62 -14.91 8.85
N VAL A 879 36.80 -15.79 9.84
CA VAL A 879 37.91 -16.74 9.89
C VAL A 879 37.83 -17.80 8.80
N LYS A 880 36.64 -18.29 8.45
CA LYS A 880 36.43 -19.22 7.30
C LYS A 880 36.78 -18.56 5.97
N GLN A 881 36.57 -17.26 5.83
CA GLN A 881 36.99 -16.46 4.66
C GLN A 881 38.49 -16.13 4.63
N GLY A 882 39.26 -16.50 5.67
CA GLY A 882 40.71 -16.40 5.69
C GLY A 882 41.30 -15.08 6.24
N ILE A 883 40.47 -14.19 6.80
CA ILE A 883 40.94 -12.94 7.45
C ILE A 883 40.77 -13.09 8.96
N TYR A 884 41.85 -12.94 9.73
CA TYR A 884 41.82 -13.09 11.19
C TYR A 884 43.08 -12.54 11.86
N ASP A 885 43.00 -12.31 13.16
CA ASP A 885 44.11 -11.92 14.03
C ASP A 885 44.05 -12.65 15.38
N GLU A 886 44.99 -12.36 16.27
CA GLU A 886 45.08 -12.99 17.59
C GLU A 886 43.82 -12.77 18.44
N ILE A 887 43.16 -11.61 18.33
CA ILE A 887 41.97 -11.28 19.12
C ILE A 887 40.78 -12.14 18.69
N VAL A 888 40.51 -12.21 17.39
CA VAL A 888 39.42 -13.03 16.84
C VAL A 888 39.68 -14.52 17.08
N LEU A 889 40.93 -14.99 16.90
CA LEU A 889 41.29 -16.38 17.17
C LEU A 889 41.19 -16.75 18.65
N CYS A 890 41.61 -15.86 19.56
CA CYS A 890 41.49 -16.04 21.01
C CYS A 890 40.02 -16.18 21.43
N TYR A 891 39.14 -15.34 20.87
CA TYR A 891 37.71 -15.40 21.12
C TYR A 891 37.09 -16.73 20.67
N LEU A 892 37.39 -17.16 19.44
CA LEU A 892 36.88 -18.44 18.93
C LEU A 892 37.46 -19.63 19.69
N ARG A 893 38.74 -19.63 20.04
CA ARG A 893 39.35 -20.68 20.87
C ARG A 893 38.54 -20.93 22.14
N ASP A 894 38.16 -19.85 22.82
CA ASP A 894 37.52 -19.93 24.13
C ASP A 894 36.05 -20.39 24.05
N TYR A 895 35.30 -20.03 23.01
CA TYR A 895 33.84 -20.24 22.97
C TYR A 895 33.31 -21.04 21.77
N PHE A 896 34.01 -21.08 20.62
CA PHE A 896 33.48 -21.70 19.41
C PHE A 896 33.29 -23.22 19.56
N THR A 897 32.07 -23.68 19.28
CA THR A 897 31.73 -25.11 19.25
C THR A 897 31.03 -25.42 17.94
N GLY A 898 31.56 -26.37 17.18
CA GLY A 898 31.03 -26.79 15.88
C GLY A 898 31.40 -28.23 15.57
N SER A 899 31.48 -28.59 14.29
CA SER A 899 31.97 -29.92 13.89
C SER A 899 33.43 -30.12 14.31
N ILE A 900 33.85 -31.37 14.45
CA ILE A 900 35.25 -31.67 14.75
C ILE A 900 36.16 -31.12 13.65
N GLU A 901 35.73 -31.21 12.39
CA GLU A 901 36.47 -30.66 11.26
C GLU A 901 36.67 -29.14 11.37
N ASP A 902 35.62 -28.39 11.70
CA ASP A 902 35.68 -26.94 11.87
C ASP A 902 36.59 -26.54 13.05
N MET A 903 36.48 -27.25 14.18
CA MET A 903 37.34 -27.00 15.34
C MET A 903 38.81 -27.36 15.05
N CYS A 904 39.07 -28.43 14.29
CA CYS A 904 40.42 -28.77 13.83
C CYS A 904 40.99 -27.68 12.92
N SER A 905 40.18 -27.15 11.99
CA SER A 905 40.59 -26.05 11.11
C SER A 905 40.93 -24.78 11.90
N LEU A 906 40.17 -24.48 12.95
CA LEU A 906 40.47 -23.39 13.87
C LEU A 906 41.79 -23.64 14.63
N TRP A 907 42.01 -24.85 15.12
CA TRP A 907 43.25 -25.22 15.81
C TRP A 907 44.49 -25.04 14.93
N ASP A 908 44.43 -25.45 13.65
CA ASP A 908 45.53 -25.28 12.69
C ASP A 908 45.91 -23.79 12.52
N LYS A 909 44.91 -22.90 12.49
CA LYS A 909 45.12 -21.45 12.42
C LYS A 909 45.74 -20.90 13.71
N ILE A 910 45.27 -21.32 14.88
CA ILE A 910 45.80 -20.93 16.20
C ILE A 910 47.26 -21.39 16.35
N ARG A 911 47.55 -22.62 15.94
CA ARG A 911 48.91 -23.18 15.91
C ARG A 911 49.83 -22.36 15.01
N GLY A 912 49.35 -21.92 13.85
CA GLY A 912 50.10 -21.03 12.95
C GLY A 912 50.51 -19.70 13.60
N PHE A 913 49.71 -19.19 14.55
CA PHE A 913 50.00 -18.00 15.35
C PHE A 913 50.81 -18.28 16.62
N GLN A 914 51.17 -19.55 16.89
CA GLN A 914 51.89 -19.96 18.10
C GLN A 914 51.16 -19.58 19.41
N MET A 915 49.83 -19.55 19.37
CA MET A 915 48.99 -19.25 20.53
C MET A 915 48.72 -20.51 21.36
N GLU A 916 48.48 -20.32 22.65
CA GLU A 916 48.00 -21.40 23.54
C GLU A 916 46.63 -21.90 23.07
N SER A 917 46.47 -23.22 23.03
CA SER A 917 45.30 -23.89 22.45
C SER A 917 44.70 -24.97 23.37
N ASP A 918 45.16 -25.06 24.61
CA ASP A 918 44.72 -25.97 25.67
C ASP A 918 43.20 -26.18 25.74
N LYS A 919 42.41 -25.10 25.77
CA LYS A 919 40.94 -25.16 25.87
C LYS A 919 40.29 -25.77 24.62
N LEU A 920 40.80 -25.43 23.45
CA LEU A 920 40.28 -25.94 22.17
C LEU A 920 40.70 -27.40 21.96
N GLU A 921 41.94 -27.74 22.28
CA GLU A 921 42.45 -29.11 22.27
C GLU A 921 41.63 -30.00 23.21
N GLU A 922 41.40 -29.57 24.46
CA GLU A 922 40.57 -30.29 25.41
C GLU A 922 39.16 -30.54 24.86
N ARG A 923 38.56 -29.52 24.24
CA ARG A 923 37.23 -29.59 23.60
C ARG A 923 37.24 -30.60 22.45
N ILE A 924 38.18 -30.50 21.51
CA ILE A 924 38.29 -31.42 20.36
C ILE A 924 38.49 -32.85 20.83
N LEU A 925 39.42 -33.12 21.75
CA LEU A 925 39.70 -34.46 22.26
C LEU A 925 38.48 -35.05 22.98
N THR A 926 37.82 -34.25 23.83
CA THR A 926 36.60 -34.67 24.53
C THR A 926 35.44 -34.97 23.56
N TRP A 927 35.23 -34.10 22.57
CA TRP A 927 34.19 -34.29 21.56
C TRP A 927 34.47 -35.47 20.64
N SER A 928 35.71 -35.68 20.25
CA SER A 928 36.15 -36.82 19.43
C SER A 928 35.83 -38.15 20.11
N VAL A 929 36.05 -38.24 21.42
CA VAL A 929 35.69 -39.40 22.23
C VAL A 929 34.17 -39.56 22.36
N PHE A 930 33.43 -38.45 22.43
CA PHE A 930 31.98 -38.47 22.53
C PHE A 930 31.30 -38.94 21.23
N VAL A 931 31.68 -38.36 20.08
CA VAL A 931 31.10 -38.69 18.77
C VAL A 931 31.81 -39.84 18.05
N ARG A 932 32.86 -40.39 18.66
CA ARG A 932 33.65 -41.51 18.13
C ARG A 932 34.27 -41.20 16.76
N SER A 933 34.81 -40.00 16.62
CA SER A 933 35.50 -39.53 15.42
C SER A 933 37.01 -39.39 15.67
N HIS A 934 37.79 -39.45 14.61
CA HIS A 934 39.25 -39.25 14.63
C HIS A 934 39.59 -37.90 13.99
N PRO A 935 40.09 -36.93 14.76
CA PRO A 935 40.49 -35.63 14.23
C PRO A 935 41.73 -35.75 13.32
N LYS A 936 41.82 -34.87 12.32
CA LYS A 936 42.87 -34.92 11.28
C LYS A 936 44.30 -34.89 11.81
N TRP A 937 44.55 -34.11 12.87
CA TRP A 937 45.86 -33.96 13.53
C TRP A 937 45.82 -34.53 14.96
N GLU A 938 45.19 -35.70 15.13
CA GLU A 938 44.95 -36.31 16.45
C GLU A 938 46.23 -36.45 17.30
N GLN A 939 47.34 -36.80 16.66
CA GLN A 939 48.60 -37.01 17.34
C GLN A 939 49.21 -35.68 17.79
N GLU A 940 49.32 -34.70 16.88
CA GLU A 940 49.92 -33.42 17.20
C GLU A 940 49.11 -32.63 18.24
N MET A 941 47.78 -32.72 18.18
CA MET A 941 46.90 -32.11 19.19
C MET A 941 47.09 -32.73 20.55
N LEU A 942 47.10 -34.07 20.66
CA LEU A 942 47.30 -34.73 21.94
C LEU A 942 48.69 -34.42 22.51
N GLU A 943 49.73 -34.46 21.69
CA GLU A 943 51.09 -34.09 22.13
C GLU A 943 51.16 -32.65 22.64
N SER A 944 50.56 -31.73 21.90
CA SER A 944 50.50 -30.31 22.26
C SER A 944 49.75 -30.11 23.59
N TYR A 945 48.62 -30.81 23.77
CA TYR A 945 47.83 -30.76 25.00
C TYR A 945 48.59 -31.31 26.22
N ILE A 946 49.33 -32.42 26.05
CA ILE A 946 50.18 -32.98 27.11
C ILE A 946 51.31 -32.02 27.46
N ARG A 947 51.97 -31.41 26.48
CA ARG A 947 53.04 -30.42 26.71
C ARG A 947 52.54 -29.20 27.49
N GLN A 948 51.29 -28.81 27.28
CA GLN A 948 50.61 -27.71 27.98
C GLN A 948 50.05 -28.12 29.37
N SER A 949 50.42 -29.29 29.91
CA SER A 949 49.91 -29.80 31.19
C SER A 949 48.39 -29.97 31.22
N GLY A 950 47.82 -30.50 30.13
CA GLY A 950 46.41 -30.84 30.01
C GLY A 950 45.92 -31.81 31.10
N LYS A 951 44.60 -31.90 31.25
CA LYS A 951 43.97 -32.67 32.33
C LYS A 951 44.21 -34.17 32.14
N GLU A 952 44.73 -34.82 33.19
CA GLU A 952 45.04 -36.25 33.24
C GLU A 952 43.89 -37.13 32.71
N HIS A 953 42.67 -36.90 33.20
CA HIS A 953 41.51 -37.71 32.81
C HIS A 953 41.12 -37.58 31.33
N VAL A 954 41.40 -36.43 30.69
CA VAL A 954 41.13 -36.23 29.25
C VAL A 954 42.17 -36.98 28.43
N ILE A 955 43.44 -36.84 28.81
CA ILE A 955 44.57 -37.56 28.19
C ILE A 955 44.33 -39.07 28.28
N LEU A 956 44.04 -39.58 29.48
CA LEU A 956 43.75 -40.99 29.72
C LEU A 956 42.51 -41.47 28.95
N ALA A 957 41.42 -40.70 28.93
CA ALA A 957 40.22 -41.08 28.20
C ALA A 957 40.47 -41.18 26.69
N TYR A 958 41.25 -40.25 26.13
CA TYR A 958 41.59 -40.25 24.71
C TYR A 958 42.58 -41.37 24.36
N LEU A 959 43.62 -41.58 25.17
CA LEU A 959 44.54 -42.72 25.01
C LEU A 959 43.81 -44.06 25.11
N THR A 960 42.83 -44.18 26.01
CA THR A 960 41.96 -45.36 26.13
C THR A 960 41.14 -45.56 24.86
N TYR A 961 40.57 -44.49 24.31
CA TYR A 961 39.84 -44.52 23.04
C TYR A 961 40.72 -44.98 21.87
N LEU A 962 41.96 -44.48 21.78
CA LEU A 962 42.95 -44.91 20.79
C LEU A 962 43.36 -46.39 20.98
N ALA A 963 43.59 -46.82 22.22
CA ALA A 963 43.96 -48.19 22.56
C ALA A 963 42.85 -49.19 22.18
N ILE A 964 41.58 -48.81 22.36
CA ILE A 964 40.43 -49.59 21.88
C ILE A 964 40.51 -49.77 20.36
N GLY A 965 40.71 -48.69 19.60
CA GLY A 965 40.86 -48.76 18.14
C GLY A 965 42.04 -49.64 17.71
N TYR A 966 43.18 -49.55 18.38
CA TYR A 966 44.36 -50.37 18.08
C TYR A 966 44.14 -51.86 18.39
N PHE A 967 43.58 -52.16 19.55
CA PHE A 967 43.43 -53.53 20.00
C PHE A 967 42.27 -54.24 19.28
N MET A 968 41.12 -53.56 19.21
CA MET A 968 39.86 -54.11 18.71
C MET A 968 39.65 -53.91 17.21
N ASP A 969 39.96 -52.75 16.63
CA ASP A 969 39.75 -52.50 15.18
C ASP A 969 41.00 -52.79 14.32
N GLY A 970 42.14 -53.04 14.96
CA GLY A 970 43.42 -53.19 14.25
C GLY A 970 43.93 -51.90 13.62
N LYS A 971 43.43 -50.73 14.05
CA LYS A 971 43.97 -49.43 13.66
C LYS A 971 45.42 -49.34 14.10
N GLN A 972 46.26 -48.66 13.32
CA GLN A 972 47.65 -48.43 13.71
C GLN A 972 47.73 -47.30 14.72
N LEU A 973 48.58 -47.46 15.73
CA LEU A 973 48.88 -46.44 16.72
C LEU A 973 50.37 -46.11 16.63
N SER A 974 50.75 -44.84 16.70
CA SER A 974 52.15 -44.44 16.61
C SER A 974 52.94 -44.80 17.88
N ASP A 975 54.23 -45.08 17.72
CA ASP A 975 55.12 -45.45 18.83
C ASP A 975 55.12 -44.38 19.95
N GLN A 976 55.02 -43.10 19.59
CA GLN A 976 54.96 -41.99 20.54
C GLN A 976 53.74 -42.06 21.47
N MET A 977 52.61 -42.61 21.01
CA MET A 977 51.42 -42.80 21.85
C MET A 977 51.62 -43.93 22.86
N PHE A 978 52.36 -44.97 22.48
CA PHE A 978 52.79 -46.00 23.42
C PHE A 978 53.78 -45.44 24.45
N ASP A 979 54.67 -44.52 24.07
CA ASP A 979 55.55 -43.83 25.02
C ASP A 979 54.77 -43.00 26.05
N TYR A 980 53.61 -42.44 25.68
CA TYR A 980 52.72 -41.77 26.63
C TYR A 980 52.01 -42.75 27.57
N LEU A 981 51.54 -43.89 27.06
CA LEU A 981 50.97 -44.96 27.88
C LEU A 981 52.00 -45.52 28.87
N ASP A 982 53.24 -45.74 28.43
CA ASP A 982 54.33 -46.19 29.29
C ASP A 982 54.68 -45.16 30.37
N ARG A 983 54.74 -43.86 30.01
CA ARG A 983 54.91 -42.79 31.00
C ARG A 983 53.78 -42.74 32.02
N ALA A 984 52.53 -42.86 31.57
CA ALA A 984 51.37 -42.91 32.46
C ALA A 984 51.45 -44.11 33.42
N TRP A 985 51.85 -45.28 32.91
CA TRP A 985 52.08 -46.49 33.72
C TRP A 985 53.18 -46.29 34.77
N LYS A 986 54.33 -45.75 34.37
CA LYS A 986 55.48 -45.46 35.26
C LYS A 986 55.17 -44.40 36.31
N GLN A 987 54.29 -43.45 36.00
CA GLN A 987 53.80 -42.44 36.94
C GLN A 987 52.71 -42.97 37.90
N GLY A 988 52.26 -44.22 37.71
CA GLY A 988 51.24 -44.84 38.56
C GLY A 988 49.81 -44.38 38.28
N TRP A 989 49.54 -43.85 37.08
CA TRP A 989 48.18 -43.48 36.66
C TRP A 989 47.30 -44.74 36.54
N GLU A 990 46.02 -44.62 36.88
CA GLU A 990 45.06 -45.72 36.76
C GLU A 990 44.69 -45.97 35.28
N LEU A 991 45.47 -46.82 34.61
CA LEU A 991 45.22 -47.23 33.23
C LEU A 991 44.17 -48.35 33.15
N ASP A 992 43.20 -48.20 32.24
CA ASP A 992 42.24 -49.24 31.88
C ASP A 992 42.95 -50.51 31.34
N GLU A 993 42.31 -51.68 31.48
CA GLU A 993 42.86 -52.95 31.01
C GLU A 993 43.16 -52.94 29.51
N ILE A 994 42.36 -52.22 28.69
CA ILE A 994 42.58 -52.12 27.24
C ILE A 994 43.89 -51.42 26.87
N CYS A 995 44.29 -50.40 27.63
CA CYS A 995 45.56 -49.71 27.45
C CYS A 995 46.72 -50.68 27.69
N ARG A 996 46.61 -51.49 28.74
CA ARG A 996 47.61 -52.51 29.10
C ARG A 996 47.67 -53.64 28.06
N PHE A 997 46.53 -54.05 27.50
CA PHE A 997 46.51 -55.01 26.39
C PHE A 997 47.15 -54.43 25.12
N ALA A 998 46.86 -53.17 24.81
CA ALA A 998 47.47 -52.47 23.68
C ALA A 998 48.99 -52.35 23.85
N MET A 999 49.48 -52.02 25.05
CA MET A 999 50.92 -52.02 25.37
C MET A 999 51.55 -53.39 25.16
N LEU A 1000 50.98 -54.47 25.73
CA LEU A 1000 51.53 -55.82 25.57
C LEU A 1000 51.52 -56.29 24.11
N LYS A 1001 50.45 -55.96 23.36
CA LYS A 1001 50.34 -56.25 21.93
C LYS A 1001 51.38 -55.48 21.13
N HIS A 1002 51.63 -54.21 21.45
CA HIS A 1002 52.68 -53.42 20.81
C HIS A 1002 54.07 -54.02 21.05
N LEU A 1003 54.39 -54.41 22.28
CA LEU A 1003 55.65 -55.09 22.60
C LEU A 1003 55.82 -56.40 21.79
N SER A 1004 54.74 -57.15 21.56
CA SER A 1004 54.79 -58.37 20.73
C SER A 1004 55.12 -58.11 19.25
N THR A 1005 54.93 -56.89 18.77
CA THR A 1005 55.26 -56.52 17.38
C THR A 1005 56.69 -56.02 17.19
N LYS A 1006 57.43 -55.75 18.29
CA LYS A 1006 58.83 -55.29 18.22
C LYS A 1006 59.77 -56.47 17.91
N PRO A 1007 60.78 -56.29 17.03
CA PRO A 1007 61.71 -57.36 16.66
C PRO A 1007 62.65 -57.75 17.80
N GLN A 1008 63.01 -56.82 18.68
CA GLN A 1008 63.80 -57.05 19.90
C GLN A 1008 63.26 -56.16 21.02
N LEU A 1009 63.23 -56.69 22.24
CA LEU A 1009 62.84 -55.99 23.46
C LEU A 1009 64.08 -55.64 24.28
N SER A 1010 64.07 -54.47 24.91
CA SER A 1010 65.05 -54.09 25.93
C SER A 1010 64.78 -54.82 27.26
N GLU A 1011 65.76 -54.86 28.18
CA GLU A 1011 65.57 -55.48 29.50
C GLU A 1011 64.41 -54.86 30.31
N GLU A 1012 64.14 -53.57 30.13
CA GLU A 1012 63.01 -52.89 30.78
C GLU A 1012 61.68 -53.33 30.17
N GLU A 1013 61.59 -53.35 28.83
CA GLU A 1013 60.40 -53.80 28.11
C GLU A 1013 60.12 -55.30 28.34
N GLU A 1014 61.15 -56.15 28.49
CA GLU A 1014 60.98 -57.55 28.85
C GLU A 1014 60.38 -57.71 30.26
N LYS A 1015 60.80 -56.89 31.23
CA LYS A 1015 60.21 -56.86 32.58
C LYS A 1015 58.76 -56.38 32.55
N GLU A 1016 58.47 -55.35 31.76
CA GLU A 1016 57.12 -54.81 31.57
C GLU A 1016 56.20 -55.85 30.92
N ALA A 1017 56.63 -56.45 29.81
CA ALA A 1017 55.92 -57.54 29.13
C ALA A 1017 55.68 -58.72 30.07
N HIS A 1018 56.68 -59.15 30.84
CA HIS A 1018 56.53 -60.23 31.80
C HIS A 1018 55.51 -59.89 32.90
N THR A 1019 55.54 -58.65 33.42
CA THR A 1019 54.62 -58.18 34.45
C THR A 1019 53.18 -58.17 33.95
N LEU A 1020 52.95 -57.65 32.74
CA LEU A 1020 51.63 -57.65 32.08
C LEU A 1020 51.15 -59.07 31.79
N LEU A 1021 52.00 -59.94 31.23
CA LEU A 1021 51.69 -61.36 30.99
C LEU A 1021 51.30 -62.09 32.28
N LEU A 1022 52.04 -61.87 33.36
CA LEU A 1022 51.77 -62.49 34.66
C LEU A 1022 50.41 -62.03 35.22
N ALA A 1023 50.11 -60.74 35.13
CA ALA A 1023 48.84 -60.17 35.59
C ALA A 1023 47.66 -60.73 34.80
N PHE A 1024 47.73 -60.70 33.47
CA PHE A 1024 46.66 -61.20 32.60
C PHE A 1024 46.48 -62.71 32.71
N THR A 1025 47.56 -63.47 32.85
CA THR A 1025 47.47 -64.93 33.03
C THR A 1025 46.80 -65.29 34.36
N LYS A 1026 47.03 -64.53 35.44
CA LYS A 1026 46.32 -64.72 36.72
C LYS A 1026 44.81 -64.46 36.60
N GLN A 1027 44.41 -63.52 35.76
CA GLN A 1027 42.99 -63.25 35.42
C GLN A 1027 42.41 -64.30 34.43
N GLY A 1028 43.27 -65.16 33.86
CA GLY A 1028 42.92 -66.15 32.85
C GLY A 1028 42.64 -65.57 31.47
N LEU A 1029 43.21 -64.39 31.18
CA LEU A 1029 43.10 -63.68 29.90
C LEU A 1029 44.29 -64.09 29.02
N ARG A 1030 44.00 -64.71 27.88
CA ARG A 1030 45.01 -65.24 26.96
C ARG A 1030 44.55 -65.01 25.52
N PHE A 1031 45.41 -64.41 24.70
CA PHE A 1031 45.11 -63.99 23.34
C PHE A 1031 46.08 -64.63 22.33
N ALA A 1032 45.69 -64.68 21.06
CA ALA A 1032 46.51 -65.33 20.03
C ALA A 1032 47.88 -64.65 19.83
N PHE A 1033 47.94 -63.32 19.92
CA PHE A 1033 49.18 -62.54 19.73
C PHE A 1033 50.25 -62.81 20.79
N TYR A 1034 49.92 -63.47 21.90
CA TYR A 1034 50.90 -63.83 22.91
C TYR A 1034 52.00 -64.75 22.35
N LYS A 1035 51.74 -65.43 21.23
CA LYS A 1035 52.73 -66.24 20.50
C LYS A 1035 53.83 -65.44 19.83
N ASP A 1036 53.58 -64.17 19.57
CA ASP A 1036 54.49 -63.30 18.84
C ASP A 1036 55.55 -62.68 19.78
N LEU A 1037 55.36 -62.83 21.11
CA LEU A 1037 56.34 -62.44 22.13
C LEU A 1037 57.53 -63.42 22.18
N PRO A 1038 58.73 -62.96 22.61
CA PRO A 1038 59.91 -63.81 22.74
C PRO A 1038 59.66 -65.09 23.56
N GLU A 1039 60.21 -66.22 23.10
CA GLU A 1039 59.95 -67.54 23.68
C GLU A 1039 60.31 -67.61 25.18
N HIS A 1040 61.41 -66.98 25.59
CA HIS A 1040 61.84 -66.96 26.99
C HIS A 1040 60.84 -66.27 27.95
N LEU A 1041 60.00 -65.34 27.46
CA LEU A 1041 58.93 -64.72 28.25
C LEU A 1041 57.67 -65.59 28.30
N THR A 1042 57.41 -66.37 27.26
CA THR A 1042 56.15 -67.10 27.06
C THR A 1042 56.21 -68.57 27.50
N GLU A 1043 57.42 -69.14 27.64
CA GLU A 1043 57.68 -70.51 28.11
C GLU A 1043 57.05 -70.78 29.48
N GLY A 1044 57.20 -69.87 30.44
CA GLY A 1044 56.64 -69.98 31.80
C GLY A 1044 55.11 -70.04 31.84
N PHE A 1045 54.45 -69.59 30.78
CA PHE A 1045 52.99 -69.56 30.66
C PHE A 1045 52.43 -70.63 29.70
N GLN A 1046 53.28 -71.53 29.18
CA GLN A 1046 52.91 -72.62 28.25
C GLN A 1046 52.13 -72.13 27.01
N ILE A 1047 52.53 -71.00 26.42
CA ILE A 1047 51.85 -70.40 25.26
C ILE A 1047 52.31 -71.06 23.95
N GLY A 1048 53.62 -71.29 23.81
CA GLY A 1048 54.24 -71.75 22.55
C GLY A 1048 53.71 -73.09 22.01
N ASP A 1049 53.16 -73.92 22.88
CA ASP A 1049 52.64 -75.25 22.54
C ASP A 1049 51.16 -75.26 22.14
N ARG A 1050 50.43 -74.17 22.42
CA ARG A 1050 48.97 -74.10 22.23
C ARG A 1050 48.62 -73.47 20.89
N MET A 1051 47.59 -73.99 20.25
CA MET A 1051 46.93 -73.36 19.10
C MET A 1051 45.77 -72.52 19.60
N PHE A 1052 45.76 -71.23 19.25
CA PHE A 1052 44.70 -70.31 19.60
C PHE A 1052 43.75 -70.22 18.42
N ILE A 1053 42.48 -70.46 18.67
CA ILE A 1053 41.38 -70.09 17.78
C ILE A 1053 40.73 -68.88 18.43
N GLU A 1054 40.91 -67.73 17.79
CA GLU A 1054 40.34 -66.46 18.19
C GLU A 1054 39.24 -66.08 17.20
N GLU A 1055 38.09 -65.68 17.70
CA GLU A 1055 36.95 -65.19 16.92
C GLU A 1055 36.39 -63.92 17.57
N ARG A 1056 36.02 -62.95 16.74
CA ARG A 1056 35.49 -61.66 17.21
C ARG A 1056 34.00 -61.60 16.94
N GLN A 1057 33.21 -61.43 17.98
CA GLN A 1057 31.76 -61.32 17.94
C GLN A 1057 31.30 -60.26 18.95
N ARG A 1058 30.01 -59.89 18.96
CA ARG A 1058 29.46 -59.03 20.02
C ARG A 1058 29.73 -59.64 21.41
N ALA A 1059 29.99 -58.81 22.41
CA ALA A 1059 30.32 -59.28 23.76
C ALA A 1059 29.24 -60.19 24.38
N GLU A 1060 27.97 -59.99 24.02
CA GLU A 1060 26.82 -60.80 24.46
C GLU A 1060 26.65 -62.11 23.65
N ALA A 1061 27.40 -62.30 22.56
CA ALA A 1061 27.25 -63.45 21.70
C ALA A 1061 27.64 -64.75 22.41
N LYS A 1062 26.93 -65.83 22.10
CA LYS A 1062 27.32 -67.17 22.51
C LYS A 1062 28.07 -67.83 21.37
N VAL A 1063 29.40 -67.87 21.46
CA VAL A 1063 30.24 -68.53 20.46
C VAL A 1063 30.55 -69.95 20.90
N THR A 1064 30.19 -70.93 20.08
CA THR A 1064 30.47 -72.35 20.29
C THR A 1064 31.37 -72.83 19.16
N ILE A 1065 32.50 -73.43 19.52
CA ILE A 1065 33.36 -74.10 18.56
C ILE A 1065 32.92 -75.56 18.41
N HIS A 1066 32.77 -75.99 17.17
CA HIS A 1066 32.55 -77.38 16.80
C HIS A 1066 33.82 -77.88 16.14
N TYR A 1067 34.44 -78.91 16.70
CA TYR A 1067 35.70 -79.43 16.19
C TYR A 1067 35.72 -80.96 16.17
N ARG A 1068 36.50 -81.53 15.25
CA ARG A 1068 36.82 -82.97 15.19
C ARG A 1068 38.27 -83.17 14.78
N THR A 1069 38.89 -84.23 15.27
CA THR A 1069 40.25 -84.64 14.88
C THR A 1069 40.18 -85.87 13.99
N ASN A 1070 41.23 -86.14 13.20
CA ASN A 1070 41.27 -87.29 12.27
C ASN A 1070 40.99 -88.67 12.90
N ALA A 1071 41.09 -88.81 14.23
CA ALA A 1071 40.82 -90.05 14.95
C ALA A 1071 39.34 -90.23 15.33
N GLU A 1072 38.51 -89.19 15.18
CA GLU A 1072 37.13 -89.14 15.66
C GLU A 1072 36.16 -88.75 14.53
N GLU A 1073 35.16 -89.59 14.25
CA GLU A 1073 34.16 -89.29 13.21
C GLU A 1073 33.11 -88.25 13.66
N THR A 1074 32.92 -88.08 14.97
CA THR A 1074 31.89 -87.22 15.57
C THR A 1074 32.39 -85.82 15.94
N TRP A 1075 31.59 -84.79 15.65
CA TRP A 1075 31.85 -83.42 16.07
C TRP A 1075 31.69 -83.25 17.59
N LYS A 1076 32.66 -82.61 18.23
CA LYS A 1076 32.60 -82.12 19.61
C LYS A 1076 32.26 -80.65 19.62
N SER A 1077 31.46 -80.21 20.58
CA SER A 1077 30.99 -78.83 20.70
C SER A 1077 31.35 -78.26 22.07
N GLU A 1078 32.04 -77.12 22.11
CA GLU A 1078 32.41 -76.45 23.36
C GLU A 1078 32.19 -74.93 23.28
N PRO A 1079 31.68 -74.29 24.34
CA PRO A 1079 31.56 -72.84 24.37
C PRO A 1079 32.95 -72.20 24.45
N MET A 1080 33.17 -71.15 23.66
CA MET A 1080 34.36 -70.33 23.73
C MET A 1080 34.20 -69.28 24.84
N ARG A 1081 35.28 -68.98 25.57
CA ARG A 1081 35.27 -67.96 26.62
C ARG A 1081 35.44 -66.58 25.98
N ASN A 1082 34.57 -65.64 26.32
CA ASN A 1082 34.78 -64.22 26.05
C ASN A 1082 35.94 -63.73 26.94
N MET A 1083 37.12 -63.54 26.36
CA MET A 1083 38.31 -63.09 27.08
C MET A 1083 38.21 -61.60 27.37
N TYR A 1084 37.82 -60.79 26.39
CA TYR A 1084 37.65 -59.35 26.58
C TYR A 1084 36.68 -58.79 25.55
N GLN A 1085 35.57 -58.20 26.04
CA GLN A 1085 34.59 -57.40 25.28
C GLN A 1085 34.26 -57.91 23.86
N GLY A 1086 34.13 -59.22 23.65
CA GLY A 1086 33.76 -59.83 22.36
C GLY A 1086 34.87 -60.60 21.64
N ILE A 1087 36.07 -60.69 22.22
CA ILE A 1087 37.13 -61.55 21.73
C ILE A 1087 36.99 -62.93 22.38
N PHE A 1088 36.56 -63.91 21.61
CA PHE A 1088 36.37 -65.29 22.05
C PHE A 1088 37.59 -66.11 21.69
N VAL A 1089 38.20 -66.75 22.69
CA VAL A 1089 39.42 -67.54 22.49
C VAL A 1089 39.22 -68.96 22.99
N LYS A 1090 39.63 -69.93 22.18
CA LYS A 1090 39.79 -71.32 22.58
C LYS A 1090 41.18 -71.83 22.24
N GLU A 1091 41.77 -72.53 23.18
CA GLU A 1091 43.10 -73.09 23.06
C GLU A 1091 43.04 -74.61 22.83
N PHE A 1092 43.84 -75.10 21.90
CA PHE A 1092 43.99 -76.52 21.58
C PHE A 1092 45.45 -76.96 21.65
N LEU A 1093 45.68 -78.23 21.96
CA LEU A 1093 46.97 -78.88 21.84
C LEU A 1093 46.84 -79.92 20.71
N LEU A 1094 47.41 -79.62 19.54
CA LEU A 1094 47.49 -80.52 18.37
C LEU A 1094 48.88 -81.13 18.20
N PHE A 1095 48.97 -82.46 18.29
CA PHE A 1095 50.23 -83.14 18.08
C PHE A 1095 50.63 -83.19 16.60
N TYR A 1096 51.92 -83.39 16.33
CA TYR A 1096 52.44 -83.51 14.97
C TYR A 1096 51.68 -84.60 14.16
N GLY A 1097 51.20 -84.23 12.97
CA GLY A 1097 50.39 -85.07 12.10
C GLY A 1097 48.88 -85.06 12.37
N GLU A 1098 48.43 -84.48 13.50
CA GLU A 1098 47.01 -84.30 13.77
C GLU A 1098 46.45 -83.15 12.93
N LYS A 1099 45.30 -83.42 12.30
CA LYS A 1099 44.47 -82.40 11.68
C LYS A 1099 43.20 -82.27 12.52
N MET A 1100 42.81 -81.02 12.74
CA MET A 1100 41.57 -80.65 13.39
C MET A 1100 40.76 -79.81 12.42
N GLU A 1101 39.58 -80.29 12.10
CA GLU A 1101 38.58 -79.50 11.39
C GLU A 1101 37.71 -78.81 12.43
N TYR A 1102 37.44 -77.52 12.24
CA TYR A 1102 36.55 -76.78 13.11
C TYR A 1102 35.67 -75.80 12.33
N TYR A 1103 34.51 -75.51 12.87
CA TYR A 1103 33.70 -74.35 12.51
C TYR A 1103 33.12 -73.74 13.78
N LEU A 1104 32.65 -72.50 13.68
CA LEU A 1104 32.09 -71.74 14.78
C LEU A 1104 30.62 -71.51 14.52
N THR A 1105 29.80 -71.70 15.55
CA THR A 1105 28.41 -71.21 15.55
C THR A 1105 28.29 -70.13 16.59
N PHE A 1106 27.63 -69.05 16.23
CA PHE A 1106 27.38 -67.95 17.15
C PHE A 1106 25.92 -67.53 17.11
N THR A 1107 25.36 -67.31 18.30
CA THR A 1107 24.00 -66.80 18.47
C THR A 1107 24.08 -65.38 19.02
N ASN A 1108 23.48 -64.42 18.32
CA ASN A 1108 23.37 -63.03 18.75
C ASN A 1108 21.93 -62.51 18.57
N ARG A 1109 21.66 -61.24 18.88
CA ARG A 1109 20.31 -60.65 18.72
C ARG A 1109 19.85 -60.51 17.27
N GLN A 1110 20.74 -60.63 16.29
CA GLN A 1110 20.46 -60.54 14.85
C GLN A 1110 20.21 -61.93 14.21
N GLY A 1111 20.52 -63.03 14.90
CA GLY A 1111 20.25 -64.39 14.46
C GLY A 1111 21.33 -65.41 14.86
N GLU A 1112 21.28 -66.58 14.26
CA GLU A 1112 22.31 -67.62 14.35
C GLU A 1112 23.19 -67.60 13.10
N GLY A 1113 24.51 -67.56 13.29
CA GLY A 1113 25.50 -67.63 12.23
C GLY A 1113 26.39 -68.87 12.36
N LYS A 1114 26.91 -69.35 11.22
CA LYS A 1114 27.84 -70.47 11.14
C LYS A 1114 29.00 -70.11 10.21
N THR A 1115 30.23 -70.26 10.67
CA THR A 1115 31.41 -70.08 9.82
C THR A 1115 31.66 -71.30 8.94
N GLU A 1116 32.42 -71.11 7.87
CA GLU A 1116 32.90 -72.22 7.04
C GLU A 1116 33.82 -73.16 7.84
N VAL A 1117 33.84 -74.43 7.44
CA VAL A 1117 34.72 -75.43 8.06
C VAL A 1117 36.17 -75.14 7.69
N LYS A 1118 36.98 -74.81 8.69
CA LYS A 1118 38.42 -74.57 8.57
C LYS A 1118 39.18 -75.81 9.04
N THR A 1119 40.27 -76.14 8.35
CA THR A 1119 41.17 -77.24 8.76
C THR A 1119 42.47 -76.65 9.25
N VAL A 1120 42.88 -77.02 10.47
CA VAL A 1120 44.18 -76.67 11.05
C VAL A 1120 44.95 -77.96 11.28
N SER A 1121 46.19 -78.00 10.83
CA SER A 1121 47.05 -79.17 10.97
C SER A 1121 48.43 -78.79 11.45
N MET A 1122 49.01 -79.60 12.34
CA MET A 1122 50.39 -79.45 12.76
C MET A 1122 51.29 -80.25 11.82
N THR A 1123 51.68 -79.65 10.68
CA THR A 1123 52.49 -80.28 9.62
C THR A 1123 53.84 -79.59 9.36
N GLY A 1124 54.14 -78.48 10.02
CA GLY A 1124 55.44 -77.80 9.93
C GLY A 1124 56.55 -78.53 10.71
N GLU A 1125 57.82 -78.19 10.49
CA GLU A 1125 58.93 -78.71 11.30
C GLU A 1125 58.64 -78.49 12.80
N PRO A 1126 58.72 -79.52 13.65
CA PRO A 1126 58.52 -79.36 15.08
C PRO A 1126 59.52 -78.35 15.63
N LYS A 1127 59.04 -77.38 16.41
CA LYS A 1127 59.92 -76.42 17.08
C LYS A 1127 61.00 -77.15 17.88
N ALA A 1128 62.25 -76.69 17.73
CA ALA A 1128 63.37 -77.15 18.52
C ALA A 1128 63.19 -76.63 19.95
N GLY A 1129 62.64 -77.47 20.84
CA GLY A 1129 62.36 -77.03 22.20
C GLY A 1129 62.32 -78.16 23.21
N ARG A 1130 62.19 -77.77 24.48
CA ARG A 1130 62.37 -78.61 25.66
C ARG A 1130 61.05 -78.88 26.38
N THR A 1131 59.88 -78.51 25.89
CA THR A 1131 58.66 -78.91 26.59
C THR A 1131 58.35 -80.39 26.33
N ARG A 1132 57.67 -81.05 27.27
CA ARG A 1132 57.19 -82.44 27.09
C ARG A 1132 56.41 -82.59 25.78
N TYR A 1133 55.63 -81.58 25.44
CA TYR A 1133 54.82 -81.55 24.24
C TYR A 1133 55.64 -81.37 22.95
N GLN A 1134 56.62 -80.46 22.94
CA GLN A 1134 57.55 -80.30 21.82
C GLN A 1134 58.36 -81.56 21.55
N LEU A 1135 58.84 -82.22 22.61
CA LEU A 1135 59.55 -83.49 22.49
C LEU A 1135 58.65 -84.59 21.92
N LEU A 1136 57.38 -84.67 22.33
CA LEU A 1136 56.40 -85.60 21.75
C LEU A 1136 56.13 -85.31 20.28
N ASN A 1137 56.09 -84.04 19.88
CA ASN A 1137 55.94 -83.64 18.48
C ASN A 1137 57.19 -83.93 17.64
N GLN A 1138 58.39 -83.74 18.19
CA GLN A 1138 59.65 -84.16 17.56
C GLN A 1138 59.70 -85.67 17.37
N MET A 1139 59.29 -86.46 18.37
CA MET A 1139 59.20 -87.92 18.25
C MET A 1139 58.21 -88.35 17.16
N LYS A 1140 57.00 -87.77 17.15
CA LYS A 1140 55.97 -88.07 16.14
C LYS A 1140 56.43 -87.66 14.73
N ALA A 1141 57.13 -86.54 14.58
CA ALA A 1141 57.65 -86.08 13.30
C ALA A 1141 58.83 -86.91 12.78
N ALA A 1142 59.80 -87.23 13.64
CA ALA A 1142 60.90 -88.11 13.30
C ALA A 1142 60.41 -89.50 12.87
N ARG A 1143 59.40 -90.05 13.57
CA ARG A 1143 58.72 -91.30 13.16
C ARG A 1143 58.01 -91.18 11.81
N ALA A 1144 57.30 -90.08 11.56
CA ALA A 1144 56.62 -89.85 10.28
C ALA A 1144 57.60 -89.68 9.11
N ALA A 1145 58.79 -89.14 9.36
CA ALA A 1145 59.87 -88.98 8.39
C ALA A 1145 60.77 -90.23 8.23
N GLY A 1146 60.53 -91.31 9.00
CA GLY A 1146 61.32 -92.55 8.97
C GLY A 1146 62.69 -92.46 9.67
N ASP A 1147 62.98 -91.38 10.40
CA ASP A 1147 64.25 -91.10 11.07
C ASP A 1147 64.24 -91.65 12.52
N SER A 1148 64.65 -92.91 12.68
CA SER A 1148 64.58 -93.61 13.98
C SER A 1148 65.57 -93.04 15.02
N GLU A 1149 66.70 -92.48 14.60
CA GLU A 1149 67.70 -91.93 15.52
C GLU A 1149 67.19 -90.66 16.20
N LYS A 1150 66.63 -89.71 15.44
CA LYS A 1150 66.02 -88.50 16.01
C LYS A 1150 64.83 -88.81 16.92
N ALA A 1151 64.04 -89.83 16.59
CA ALA A 1151 62.92 -90.25 17.42
C ALA A 1151 63.40 -90.80 18.78
N GLU A 1152 64.49 -91.57 18.80
CA GLU A 1152 65.07 -92.12 20.01
C GLU A 1152 65.76 -91.04 20.87
N GLU A 1153 66.43 -90.06 20.23
CA GLU A 1153 67.02 -88.91 20.92
C GLU A 1153 65.96 -88.06 21.63
N ALA A 1154 64.87 -87.73 20.93
CA ALA A 1154 63.75 -87.00 21.51
C ALA A 1154 63.08 -87.80 22.65
N PHE A 1155 62.97 -89.13 22.52
CA PHE A 1155 62.43 -90.02 23.56
C PHE A 1155 63.31 -90.06 24.82
N ARG A 1156 64.64 -90.14 24.68
CA ARG A 1156 65.56 -90.07 25.82
C ARG A 1156 65.46 -88.72 26.53
N LYS A 1157 65.42 -87.61 25.78
CA LYS A 1157 65.22 -86.26 26.34
C LYS A 1157 63.88 -86.16 27.09
N TYR A 1158 62.81 -86.76 26.56
CA TYR A 1158 61.51 -86.80 27.23
C TYR A 1158 61.54 -87.58 28.54
N LEU A 1159 62.15 -88.77 28.55
CA LEU A 1159 62.31 -89.58 29.77
C LEU A 1159 63.17 -88.87 30.82
N GLN A 1160 64.26 -88.20 30.39
CA GLN A 1160 65.08 -87.36 31.27
C GLN A 1160 64.24 -86.27 31.92
N GLN A 1161 63.40 -85.57 31.16
CA GLN A 1161 62.49 -84.57 31.69
C GLN A 1161 61.38 -85.15 32.56
N GLU A 1162 60.86 -86.33 32.23
CA GLU A 1162 59.88 -87.00 33.07
C GLU A 1162 60.44 -87.34 34.45
N ALA A 1163 61.68 -87.86 34.49
CA ALA A 1163 62.42 -88.09 35.72
C ALA A 1163 62.74 -86.79 36.47
N LEU A 1164 63.18 -85.74 35.76
CA LEU A 1164 63.49 -84.42 36.34
C LEU A 1164 62.25 -83.77 36.96
N VAL A 1165 61.11 -83.83 36.26
CA VAL A 1165 59.83 -83.30 36.77
C VAL A 1165 59.32 -84.15 37.93
N ARG A 1166 59.41 -85.49 37.89
CA ARG A 1166 59.04 -86.35 39.04
C ARG A 1166 59.87 -86.00 40.29
N ASN A 1167 61.17 -85.81 40.13
CA ASN A 1167 62.06 -85.46 41.24
C ASN A 1167 61.83 -84.02 41.74
N CYS A 1168 61.62 -83.06 40.83
CA CYS A 1168 61.34 -81.67 41.19
C CYS A 1168 59.94 -81.46 41.80
N PHE A 1169 58.89 -82.16 41.36
CA PHE A 1169 57.56 -82.07 41.97
C PHE A 1169 57.55 -82.71 43.36
N ALA A 1170 58.27 -83.81 43.57
CA ALA A 1170 58.46 -84.36 44.92
C ALA A 1170 59.14 -83.33 45.85
N LEU A 1171 60.17 -82.63 45.36
CA LEU A 1171 60.84 -81.53 46.09
C LEU A 1171 59.93 -80.31 46.33
N VAL A 1172 59.04 -79.96 45.39
CA VAL A 1172 58.10 -78.84 45.53
C VAL A 1172 56.95 -79.22 46.48
N GLU A 1173 56.45 -80.45 46.45
CA GLU A 1173 55.47 -80.96 47.43
C GLU A 1173 56.08 -81.04 48.84
N GLU A 1174 57.35 -81.44 48.98
CA GLU A 1174 58.09 -81.38 50.25
C GLU A 1174 58.28 -79.93 50.73
N LYS A 1175 58.57 -78.98 49.82
CA LYS A 1175 58.69 -77.55 50.17
C LYS A 1175 57.35 -76.93 50.54
N LYS A 1176 56.28 -77.27 49.84
CA LYS A 1176 54.91 -76.80 50.12
C LYS A 1176 54.39 -77.38 51.43
N GLN A 1177 54.71 -78.65 51.73
CA GLN A 1177 54.47 -79.25 53.05
C GLN A 1177 55.35 -78.62 54.15
N GLN A 1178 56.59 -78.19 53.86
CA GLN A 1178 57.43 -77.41 54.79
C GLN A 1178 56.90 -75.97 55.02
N GLU A 1179 56.33 -75.33 54.00
CA GLU A 1179 55.70 -74.00 54.11
C GLU A 1179 54.33 -74.07 54.83
N ASP A 1180 53.52 -75.09 54.56
CA ASP A 1180 52.26 -75.34 55.27
C ASP A 1180 52.47 -75.76 56.74
N THR A 1181 53.56 -76.45 57.06
CA THR A 1181 53.94 -76.77 58.45
C THR A 1181 54.59 -75.60 59.19
N THR A 1182 55.16 -74.62 58.49
CA THR A 1182 55.63 -73.36 59.11
C THR A 1182 54.48 -72.37 59.33
N TRP A 1183 53.42 -72.40 58.51
CA TRP A 1183 52.19 -71.63 58.76
C TRP A 1183 51.37 -72.18 59.94
N ASN A 1184 51.27 -73.51 60.10
CA ASN A 1184 50.60 -74.13 61.25
C ASN A 1184 51.38 -74.06 62.59
N ARG A 1185 52.58 -73.48 62.61
CA ARG A 1185 53.34 -73.13 63.84
C ARG A 1185 53.34 -71.63 64.16
N LYS A 1186 52.64 -70.81 63.38
CA LYS A 1186 52.47 -69.36 63.57
C LYS A 1186 51.00 -68.89 63.52
N ILE A 1187 50.09 -69.78 63.91
CA ILE A 1187 48.82 -69.46 64.57
C ILE A 1187 48.97 -69.96 66.00
#